data_AF-A0A7H0GLG5-F1
#
_entry.id   AF-A0A7H0GLG5-F1
#
_cell.length_a   1.000
_cell.length_b   1.000
_cell.length_c   1.000
_cell.angle_alpha   90.00
_cell.angle_beta   90.00
_cell.angle_gamma   90.00
#
_symmetry.space_group_name_H-M   'P 1'
#
loop_
_entity.id
_entity.type
_entity.pdbx_description
1 polymer ?
#
loop_
_entity_poly.entity_id
_entity_poly.type
_entity_poly.pdbx_seq_one_letter_code
_entity_poly.pdbx_strand_id
1 'polypeptide(L)'
;MKFRFPIVIIDEDYRSENTSGLGIRALASAIEQEGFDVLGVTSYGDLTQFAQQQSRASAFILSIDDEEFTSDTGIDPIVLSLRSFITEVRRKNTEVPIYVHGETKTARHLPNDILRELHGFIHMFEDTPEFVARHIVREAKAYLEGVQPPFFKALLDYAEDGSYSWHCPGHGGGVAFLKSPVGQMYHQFYGENMLRADVCNAVEELGQLLDHNGAIGESERNAARIFNADHCFFVTNGTSTSNKMVWHHTVAPGDVVVVDRNCHKSILHSIIMTGAIPVFLKPTRNHFGIIGPIPKSEFEHSAIQAKIKANPLLKGVDAKTVKPRILTITQSTYDGVLYNTETIKNMLDGYVDNLHFDEAWLPHAAFHPFYGSYHAMGKKRARPKHSVVYATQSIHKLLAGISQASHVLVQDSQTVPLDRPLFNESYLMHTSTSPQYSIIASCDVAAAMMEPPGGTALVEESLLEALDFRRAMRKVEEEFGKGDWWFKVWGPDKLADEGVGTAEDWIIRGDTKGSKKSGNTKWHGFGPLADGFNMLDPIKSTIVTPGLNLDGKFDKTGIPASIVTKYLAEHGVVVEKTGLYSFFIMFTIGITKGRWNTLLAALQQFKDDYEKNQPMWRILPEFCQQHKRYERMGLRDLCQHVHQLYAKYDIARLTTEMYLSDLTPAMKPSDAFAHIAQRRTERVPIDELEGRITTSLITPYPPGIPLLIPGEVFNKKIVDYLKFSREFSALSPGFETDIHGLVEIEDVDGNVSYFADCVAEVEVARSKPAAKKASAQKALPAPTVAAKKGAAKSKGSAKKAPFPKPAIAKSTRAIKERADAQTDSLVQVGDTGPFARNV
;
A
#
# COMPACT_ATOMS: atom_id res chain seq x y z
N MET A 1 -23.69 19.95 -0.89
CA MET A 1 -23.83 18.59 -1.49
C MET A 1 -24.87 17.79 -0.71
N LYS A 2 -25.47 16.71 -1.25
CA LYS A 2 -26.33 15.82 -0.44
C LYS A 2 -25.60 14.54 -0.06
N PHE A 3 -25.03 14.50 1.15
CA PHE A 3 -24.56 13.24 1.74
C PHE A 3 -25.75 12.35 2.10
N ARG A 4 -25.64 11.04 1.85
CA ARG A 4 -26.71 10.08 2.14
C ARG A 4 -26.36 9.24 3.37
N PHE A 5 -26.78 9.72 4.53
CA PHE A 5 -26.68 9.05 5.82
C PHE A 5 -28.08 8.89 6.42
N PRO A 6 -28.79 7.77 6.18
CA PRO A 6 -30.17 7.63 6.60
C PRO A 6 -30.32 7.58 8.12
N ILE A 7 -31.49 8.00 8.61
CA ILE A 7 -31.95 7.70 9.95
C ILE A 7 -32.61 6.31 9.91
N VAL A 8 -32.14 5.40 10.74
CA VAL A 8 -32.67 4.04 10.81
C VAL A 8 -33.77 3.98 11.85
N ILE A 9 -34.93 3.45 11.45
CA ILE A 9 -36.04 3.16 12.34
C ILE A 9 -36.21 1.65 12.42
N ILE A 10 -36.18 1.11 13.64
CA ILE A 10 -36.39 -0.31 13.92
C ILE A 10 -37.66 -0.43 14.75
N ASP A 11 -38.70 -0.97 14.14
CA ASP A 11 -40.05 -1.03 14.70
C ASP A 11 -40.78 -2.22 14.07
N GLU A 12 -41.26 -3.16 14.88
CA GLU A 12 -41.94 -4.37 14.39
C GLU A 12 -43.21 -4.07 13.60
N ASP A 13 -43.87 -2.97 13.95
CA ASP A 13 -45.09 -2.46 13.36
C ASP A 13 -44.86 -1.44 12.24
N TYR A 14 -43.62 -1.20 11.81
CA TYR A 14 -43.30 -0.21 10.78
C TYR A 14 -44.11 -0.40 9.49
N ARG A 15 -44.56 -1.64 9.20
CA ARG A 15 -45.41 -1.99 8.05
C ARG A 15 -46.85 -2.35 8.41
N SER A 16 -47.23 -2.29 9.69
CA SER A 16 -48.56 -2.60 10.20
C SER A 16 -49.50 -1.40 10.06
N GLU A 17 -50.80 -1.63 9.84
CA GLU A 17 -51.84 -0.57 9.79
C GLU A 17 -52.40 -0.19 11.17
N ASN A 18 -51.76 -0.64 12.25
CA ASN A 18 -52.16 -0.29 13.61
C ASN A 18 -51.66 1.11 14.02
N THR A 19 -52.11 1.58 15.18
CA THR A 19 -51.79 2.93 15.68
C THR A 19 -50.29 3.16 15.83
N SER A 20 -49.54 2.17 16.33
CA SER A 20 -48.08 2.21 16.48
C SER A 20 -47.39 2.39 15.11
N GLY A 21 -47.71 1.52 14.15
CA GLY A 21 -47.19 1.58 12.80
C GLY A 21 -47.54 2.86 12.03
N LEU A 22 -48.73 3.43 12.26
CA LEU A 22 -49.11 4.73 11.69
C LEU A 22 -48.33 5.89 12.32
N GLY A 23 -48.11 5.87 13.63
CA GLY A 23 -47.35 6.88 14.35
C GLY A 23 -45.89 6.95 13.90
N ILE A 24 -45.21 5.81 13.85
CA ILE A 24 -43.79 5.77 13.46
C ILE A 24 -43.58 6.15 11.98
N ARG A 25 -44.51 5.80 11.08
CA ARG A 25 -44.46 6.22 9.67
C ARG A 25 -44.74 7.71 9.50
N ALA A 26 -45.60 8.30 10.34
CA ALA A 26 -45.79 9.76 10.34
C ALA A 26 -44.48 10.48 10.74
N LEU A 27 -43.77 9.95 11.74
CA LEU A 27 -42.43 10.44 12.10
C LEU A 27 -41.42 10.27 10.97
N ALA A 28 -41.40 9.10 10.31
CA ALA A 28 -40.54 8.86 9.15
C ALA A 28 -40.77 9.89 8.03
N SER A 29 -42.04 10.13 7.66
CA SER A 29 -42.39 11.14 6.66
C SER A 29 -42.03 12.57 7.10
N ALA A 30 -42.16 12.89 8.39
CA ALA A 30 -41.72 14.19 8.92
C ALA A 30 -40.19 14.38 8.81
N ILE A 31 -39.41 13.32 9.05
CA ILE A 31 -37.94 13.33 8.87
C ILE A 31 -37.58 13.51 7.39
N GLU A 32 -38.27 12.81 6.48
CA GLU A 32 -38.05 12.94 5.03
C GLU A 32 -38.35 14.35 4.52
N GLN A 33 -39.37 15.02 5.07
CA GLN A 33 -39.70 16.42 4.76
C GLN A 33 -38.59 17.40 5.19
N GLU A 34 -37.84 17.09 6.26
CA GLU A 34 -36.66 17.86 6.69
C GLU A 34 -35.39 17.52 5.86
N GLY A 35 -35.53 16.65 4.84
CA GLY A 35 -34.50 16.38 3.83
C GLY A 35 -33.59 15.18 4.11
N PHE A 36 -33.84 14.42 5.18
CA PHE A 36 -33.08 13.23 5.54
C PHE A 36 -33.73 11.96 4.97
N ASP A 37 -32.91 11.01 4.54
CA ASP A 37 -33.41 9.72 4.07
C ASP A 37 -33.76 8.84 5.30
N VAL A 38 -34.86 8.09 5.27
CA VAL A 38 -35.24 7.17 6.35
C VAL A 38 -35.19 5.72 5.88
N LEU A 39 -34.69 4.84 6.73
CA LEU A 39 -34.69 3.39 6.50
C LEU A 39 -35.47 2.69 7.63
N GLY A 40 -36.68 2.24 7.33
CA GLY A 40 -37.50 1.46 8.27
C GLY A 40 -37.33 -0.05 8.14
N VAL A 41 -37.12 -0.74 9.26
CA VAL A 41 -36.96 -2.21 9.34
C VAL A 41 -37.88 -2.82 10.41
N THR A 42 -38.39 -4.03 10.16
CA THR A 42 -39.50 -4.64 10.93
C THR A 42 -39.13 -5.76 11.90
N SER A 43 -37.85 -5.99 12.22
CA SER A 43 -37.51 -7.10 13.12
C SER A 43 -36.32 -6.82 14.02
N TYR A 44 -36.49 -7.15 15.31
CA TYR A 44 -35.43 -7.20 16.33
C TYR A 44 -34.48 -8.41 16.18
N GLY A 45 -34.82 -9.40 15.36
CA GLY A 45 -34.20 -10.74 15.38
C GLY A 45 -32.73 -10.80 14.98
N ASP A 46 -32.23 -9.82 14.21
CA ASP A 46 -30.81 -9.76 13.81
C ASP A 46 -30.25 -8.34 13.88
N LEU A 47 -30.65 -7.61 14.94
CA LEU A 47 -30.16 -6.27 15.27
C LEU A 47 -28.63 -6.16 15.24
N THR A 48 -27.93 -7.22 15.63
CA THR A 48 -26.47 -7.29 15.63
C THR A 48 -25.89 -7.33 14.21
N GLN A 49 -26.40 -8.16 13.31
CA GLN A 49 -25.94 -8.16 11.91
C GLN A 49 -26.32 -6.85 11.20
N PHE A 50 -27.48 -6.28 11.54
CA PHE A 50 -27.93 -5.02 11.00
C PHE A 50 -27.05 -3.84 11.46
N ALA A 51 -26.77 -3.73 12.76
CA ALA A 51 -25.84 -2.74 13.32
C ALA A 51 -24.43 -2.87 12.70
N GLN A 52 -23.99 -4.10 12.42
CA GLN A 52 -22.70 -4.34 11.77
C GLN A 52 -22.63 -3.81 10.33
N GLN A 53 -23.76 -3.78 9.60
CA GLN A 53 -23.84 -3.34 8.20
C GLN A 53 -24.13 -1.84 8.03
N GLN A 54 -24.67 -1.17 9.06
CA GLN A 54 -25.10 0.23 8.99
C GLN A 54 -24.04 1.24 9.49
N SER A 55 -22.83 1.21 8.94
CA SER A 55 -21.84 2.30 9.12
C SER A 55 -22.31 3.64 8.52
N ARG A 56 -23.44 3.63 7.81
CA ARG A 56 -24.02 4.78 7.10
C ARG A 56 -25.20 5.43 7.86
N ALA A 57 -25.55 4.93 9.05
CA ALA A 57 -26.62 5.54 9.83
C ALA A 57 -26.18 6.87 10.45
N SER A 58 -27.06 7.88 10.43
CA SER A 58 -26.87 9.15 11.14
C SER A 58 -27.58 9.20 12.50
N ALA A 59 -28.56 8.34 12.72
CA ALA A 59 -29.19 8.07 14.01
C ALA A 59 -29.95 6.73 13.96
N PHE A 60 -30.23 6.16 15.13
CA PHE A 60 -31.10 5.00 15.31
C PHE A 60 -32.33 5.37 16.16
N ILE A 61 -33.50 4.91 15.74
CA ILE A 61 -34.76 4.97 16.50
C ILE A 61 -35.22 3.54 16.71
N LEU A 62 -35.34 3.14 17.98
CA LEU A 62 -35.77 1.81 18.38
C LEU A 62 -37.14 1.93 19.02
N SER A 63 -38.16 1.33 18.41
CA SER A 63 -39.47 1.20 19.07
C SER A 63 -39.37 0.21 20.22
N ILE A 64 -40.11 0.42 21.30
CA ILE A 64 -40.30 -0.55 22.38
C ILE A 64 -41.72 -0.35 22.90
N ASP A 65 -42.50 -1.41 22.86
CA ASP A 65 -43.87 -1.39 23.37
C ASP A 65 -43.92 -1.83 24.83
N ASP A 66 -44.83 -1.22 25.62
CA ASP A 66 -44.95 -1.52 27.05
C ASP A 66 -45.34 -3.00 27.31
N GLU A 67 -46.00 -3.67 26.34
CA GLU A 67 -46.37 -5.10 26.40
C GLU A 67 -45.18 -6.05 26.20
N GLU A 68 -44.05 -5.56 25.69
CA GLU A 68 -42.82 -6.35 25.54
C GLU A 68 -42.10 -6.57 26.87
N PHE A 69 -42.47 -5.83 27.92
CA PHE A 69 -41.95 -6.03 29.26
C PHE A 69 -42.71 -7.16 29.97
N THR A 70 -42.05 -8.31 30.14
CA THR A 70 -42.69 -9.58 30.50
C THR A 70 -42.45 -10.04 31.94
N SER A 71 -41.57 -9.40 32.75
CA SER A 71 -41.21 -9.94 34.08
C SER A 71 -41.18 -8.97 35.27
N ASP A 72 -41.84 -9.36 36.37
CA ASP A 72 -41.72 -8.74 37.72
C ASP A 72 -40.48 -9.24 38.50
N THR A 73 -39.81 -10.30 38.03
CA THR A 73 -38.60 -10.86 38.66
C THR A 73 -37.62 -11.39 37.60
N GLY A 74 -36.78 -10.51 37.05
CA GLY A 74 -35.76 -10.84 36.05
C GLY A 74 -35.29 -9.60 35.27
N ILE A 75 -34.26 -9.75 34.43
CA ILE A 75 -33.94 -8.75 33.38
C ILE A 75 -34.74 -9.15 32.14
N ASP A 76 -35.55 -8.23 31.63
CA ASP A 76 -36.43 -8.46 30.49
C ASP A 76 -35.66 -8.84 29.21
N PRO A 77 -36.12 -9.82 28.40
CA PRO A 77 -35.52 -10.14 27.11
C PRO A 77 -35.33 -8.93 26.18
N ILE A 78 -36.26 -7.97 26.18
CA ILE A 78 -36.15 -6.75 25.37
C ILE A 78 -34.99 -5.85 25.85
N VAL A 79 -34.77 -5.79 27.17
CA VAL A 79 -33.63 -5.08 27.79
C VAL A 79 -32.31 -5.72 27.39
N LEU A 80 -32.26 -7.06 27.31
CA LEU A 80 -31.06 -7.78 26.83
C LEU A 80 -30.80 -7.52 25.35
N SER A 81 -31.84 -7.54 24.52
CA SER A 81 -31.75 -7.23 23.08
C SER A 81 -31.25 -5.79 22.84
N LEU A 82 -31.85 -4.82 23.54
CA LEU A 82 -31.46 -3.41 23.49
C LEU A 82 -30.00 -3.21 23.95
N ARG A 83 -29.60 -3.84 25.06
CA ARG A 83 -28.22 -3.79 25.55
C ARG A 83 -27.24 -4.37 24.53
N SER A 84 -27.59 -5.49 23.89
CA SER A 84 -26.77 -6.12 22.84
C SER A 84 -26.59 -5.20 21.64
N PHE A 85 -27.69 -4.60 21.16
CA PHE A 85 -27.65 -3.65 20.05
C PHE A 85 -26.79 -2.43 20.36
N ILE A 86 -27.02 -1.77 21.50
CA ILE A 86 -26.24 -0.60 21.93
C ILE A 86 -24.76 -0.98 22.05
N THR A 87 -24.44 -2.13 22.64
CA THR A 87 -23.06 -2.61 22.77
C THR A 87 -22.39 -2.74 21.41
N GLU A 88 -23.06 -3.33 20.42
CA GLU A 88 -22.52 -3.51 19.07
C GLU A 88 -22.40 -2.20 18.29
N VAL A 89 -23.34 -1.28 18.44
CA VAL A 89 -23.25 0.07 17.86
C VAL A 89 -22.07 0.82 18.49
N ARG A 90 -21.98 0.85 19.82
CA ARG A 90 -20.92 1.54 20.59
C ARG A 90 -19.54 0.93 20.39
N ARG A 91 -19.45 -0.36 20.05
CA ARG A 91 -18.19 -1.02 19.66
C ARG A 91 -17.56 -0.39 18.41
N LYS A 92 -18.37 0.13 17.48
CA LYS A 92 -17.89 0.80 16.26
C LYS A 92 -17.94 2.33 16.39
N ASN A 93 -18.90 2.87 17.14
CA ASN A 93 -19.18 4.30 17.18
C ASN A 93 -19.78 4.74 18.53
N THR A 94 -19.05 5.55 19.28
CA THR A 94 -19.48 6.03 20.61
C THR A 94 -20.55 7.12 20.55
N GLU A 95 -20.62 7.86 19.45
CA GLU A 95 -21.34 9.14 19.39
C GLU A 95 -22.64 9.08 18.57
N VAL A 96 -22.89 8.01 17.80
CA VAL A 96 -24.11 7.96 16.97
C VAL A 96 -25.37 8.08 17.85
N PRO A 97 -26.31 8.99 17.52
CA PRO A 97 -27.53 9.16 18.29
C PRO A 97 -28.40 7.90 18.29
N ILE A 98 -28.87 7.50 19.47
CA ILE A 98 -29.80 6.38 19.67
C ILE A 98 -31.00 6.88 20.46
N TYR A 99 -32.18 6.75 19.89
CA TYR A 99 -33.46 7.12 20.49
C TYR A 99 -34.29 5.87 20.75
N VAL A 100 -35.06 5.91 21.83
CA VAL A 100 -36.12 4.94 22.09
C VAL A 100 -37.46 5.60 21.83
N HIS A 101 -38.27 4.99 20.97
CA HIS A 101 -39.65 5.36 20.71
C HIS A 101 -40.54 4.42 21.51
N GLY A 102 -41.39 4.95 22.40
CA GLY A 102 -42.21 4.10 23.27
C GLY A 102 -43.18 4.88 24.14
N GLU A 103 -43.81 4.18 25.09
CA GLU A 103 -44.82 4.75 25.99
C GLU A 103 -44.20 5.27 27.31
N THR A 104 -45.00 5.97 28.12
CA THR A 104 -44.51 6.65 29.34
C THR A 104 -43.96 5.68 30.41
N LYS A 105 -44.38 4.40 30.43
CA LYS A 105 -43.83 3.43 31.40
C LYS A 105 -42.51 2.82 30.96
N THR A 106 -42.18 2.84 29.67
CA THR A 106 -40.94 2.29 29.10
C THR A 106 -39.69 2.84 29.79
N ALA A 107 -39.62 4.16 30.05
CA ALA A 107 -38.47 4.79 30.69
C ALA A 107 -38.21 4.33 32.15
N ARG A 108 -39.24 3.85 32.87
CA ARG A 108 -39.09 3.40 34.27
C ARG A 108 -38.52 1.98 34.39
N HIS A 109 -38.64 1.18 33.33
CA HIS A 109 -38.20 -0.22 33.32
C HIS A 109 -36.80 -0.39 32.74
N LEU A 110 -36.22 0.66 32.14
CA LEU A 110 -34.89 0.61 31.58
C LEU A 110 -33.79 0.80 32.65
N PRO A 111 -32.84 -0.13 32.73
CA PRO A 111 -31.67 0.01 33.60
C PRO A 111 -30.81 1.24 33.29
N ASN A 112 -30.15 1.79 34.32
CA ASN A 112 -29.33 2.99 34.20
C ASN A 112 -28.12 2.85 33.25
N ASP A 113 -27.59 1.63 33.08
CA ASP A 113 -26.52 1.38 32.11
C ASP A 113 -26.97 1.59 30.66
N ILE A 114 -28.24 1.32 30.35
CA ILE A 114 -28.84 1.59 29.03
C ILE A 114 -29.18 3.07 28.90
N LEU A 115 -29.82 3.67 29.90
CA LEU A 115 -30.24 5.08 29.88
C LEU A 115 -29.08 6.03 29.57
N ARG A 116 -27.88 5.72 30.05
CA ARG A 116 -26.67 6.53 29.81
C ARG A 116 -26.18 6.53 28.37
N GLU A 117 -26.58 5.54 27.57
CA GLU A 117 -26.15 5.39 26.17
C GLU A 117 -27.16 5.98 25.17
N LEU A 118 -28.38 6.26 25.63
CA LEU A 118 -29.47 6.84 24.84
C LEU A 118 -29.37 8.36 24.78
N HIS A 119 -29.74 8.92 23.63
CA HIS A 119 -29.79 10.38 23.41
C HIS A 119 -31.15 10.98 23.78
N GLY A 120 -32.22 10.18 23.72
CA GLY A 120 -33.54 10.64 24.10
C GLY A 120 -34.63 9.58 24.04
N PHE A 121 -35.77 9.93 24.62
CA PHE A 121 -37.02 9.18 24.53
C PHE A 121 -38.01 9.97 23.68
N ILE A 122 -38.70 9.25 22.80
CA ILE A 122 -39.77 9.79 21.96
C ILE A 122 -41.06 9.17 22.46
N HIS A 123 -41.97 10.00 22.94
CA HIS A 123 -43.27 9.55 23.44
C HIS A 123 -44.29 9.48 22.31
N MET A 124 -44.78 8.27 22.01
CA MET A 124 -45.60 7.97 20.84
C MET A 124 -46.86 8.85 20.69
N PHE A 125 -47.44 9.32 21.80
CA PHE A 125 -48.72 10.04 21.81
C PHE A 125 -48.68 11.45 22.39
N GLU A 126 -47.52 11.90 22.87
CA GLU A 126 -47.42 13.21 23.56
C GLU A 126 -46.79 14.28 22.67
N ASP A 127 -45.91 13.91 21.73
CA ASP A 127 -45.19 14.83 20.87
C ASP A 127 -45.74 14.86 19.43
N THR A 128 -45.59 16.00 18.74
CA THR A 128 -45.92 16.07 17.31
C THR A 128 -44.75 15.51 16.47
N PRO A 129 -45.03 14.70 15.42
CA PRO A 129 -44.00 14.14 14.55
C PRO A 129 -43.03 15.18 13.99
N GLU A 130 -43.50 16.38 13.65
CA GLU A 130 -42.67 17.46 13.09
C GLU A 130 -41.68 18.03 14.10
N PHE A 131 -42.07 18.13 15.38
CA PHE A 131 -41.17 18.61 16.43
C PHE A 131 -40.06 17.60 16.70
N VAL A 132 -40.43 16.32 16.84
CA VAL A 132 -39.49 15.22 17.07
C VAL A 132 -38.53 15.08 15.88
N ALA A 133 -39.04 15.13 14.66
CA ALA A 133 -38.22 15.08 13.44
C ALA A 133 -37.14 16.16 13.43
N ARG A 134 -37.48 17.41 13.74
CA ARG A 134 -36.49 18.51 13.80
C ARG A 134 -35.44 18.28 14.89
N HIS A 135 -35.83 17.74 16.03
CA HIS A 135 -34.89 17.42 17.10
C HIS A 135 -33.90 16.33 16.66
N ILE A 136 -34.39 15.21 16.12
CA ILE A 136 -33.54 14.11 15.64
C ILE A 136 -32.62 14.58 14.51
N VAL A 137 -33.15 15.34 13.54
CA VAL A 137 -32.36 15.88 12.43
C VAL A 137 -31.27 16.83 12.93
N ARG A 138 -31.54 17.62 13.98
CA ARG A 138 -30.53 18.47 14.60
C ARG A 138 -29.38 17.65 15.20
N GLU A 139 -29.68 16.62 15.97
CA GLU A 139 -28.65 15.77 16.58
C GLU A 139 -27.90 14.94 15.52
N ALA A 140 -28.60 14.44 14.50
CA ALA A 140 -27.99 13.74 13.37
C ALA A 140 -27.01 14.66 12.61
N LYS A 141 -27.37 15.93 12.36
CA LYS A 141 -26.45 16.92 11.77
C LYS A 141 -25.26 17.20 12.67
N ALA A 142 -25.47 17.42 13.96
CA ALA A 142 -24.40 17.67 14.92
C ALA A 142 -23.41 16.50 14.98
N TYR A 143 -23.90 15.27 14.95
CA TYR A 143 -23.07 14.06 14.84
C TYR A 143 -22.26 14.04 13.53
N LEU A 144 -22.90 14.26 12.37
CA LEU A 144 -22.22 14.27 11.07
C LEU A 144 -21.18 15.39 10.94
N GLU A 145 -21.37 16.54 11.58
CA GLU A 145 -20.39 17.62 11.66
C GLU A 145 -19.24 17.29 12.62
N GLY A 146 -19.51 16.54 13.68
CA GLY A 146 -18.51 16.14 14.68
C GLY A 146 -17.55 15.05 14.20
N VAL A 147 -17.96 14.18 13.27
CA VAL A 147 -17.10 13.11 12.73
C VAL A 147 -16.13 13.57 11.63
N GLN A 148 -16.31 14.78 11.09
CA GLN A 148 -15.46 15.30 10.02
C GLN A 148 -14.13 15.76 10.60
N PRO A 149 -12.99 15.22 10.13
CA PRO A 149 -11.70 15.69 10.58
C PRO A 149 -11.36 17.07 9.97
N PRO A 150 -10.41 17.82 10.58
CA PRO A 150 -10.32 19.27 10.38
C PRO A 150 -10.12 19.69 8.92
N PHE A 151 -9.21 19.04 8.19
CA PHE A 151 -8.92 19.41 6.81
C PHE A 151 -10.02 18.97 5.86
N PHE A 152 -10.57 17.76 6.04
CA PHE A 152 -11.69 17.33 5.21
C PHE A 152 -12.92 18.24 5.40
N LYS A 153 -13.21 18.65 6.64
CA LYS A 153 -14.28 19.62 6.93
C LYS A 153 -14.08 20.93 6.18
N ALA A 154 -12.90 21.54 6.31
CA ALA A 154 -12.59 22.80 5.63
C ALA A 154 -12.68 22.66 4.10
N LEU A 155 -12.28 21.51 3.55
CA LEU A 155 -12.38 21.22 2.11
C LEU A 155 -13.84 21.08 1.66
N LEU A 156 -14.72 20.50 2.49
CA LEU A 156 -16.16 20.43 2.22
C LEU A 156 -16.78 21.82 2.22
N ASP A 157 -16.51 22.62 3.24
CA ASP A 157 -17.02 24.00 3.36
C ASP A 157 -16.64 24.83 2.12
N TYR A 158 -15.37 24.79 1.71
CA TYR A 158 -14.90 25.45 0.49
C TYR A 158 -15.63 24.98 -0.77
N ALA A 159 -15.84 23.67 -0.90
CA ALA A 159 -16.50 23.10 -2.07
C ALA A 159 -17.99 23.45 -2.13
N GLU A 160 -18.64 23.69 -0.98
CA GLU A 160 -20.04 24.11 -0.89
C GLU A 160 -20.25 25.60 -1.14
N ASP A 161 -19.29 26.45 -0.78
CA ASP A 161 -19.37 27.91 -0.98
C ASP A 161 -19.47 28.33 -2.46
N GLY A 162 -19.06 27.45 -3.39
CA GLY A 162 -19.28 27.66 -4.83
C GLY A 162 -18.53 28.85 -5.43
N SER A 163 -17.46 29.29 -4.77
CA SER A 163 -16.68 30.48 -5.13
C SER A 163 -16.06 30.40 -6.54
N TYR A 164 -16.14 31.49 -7.29
CA TYR A 164 -15.46 31.62 -8.60
C TYR A 164 -13.96 31.92 -8.39
N SER A 165 -13.11 30.94 -8.71
CA SER A 165 -11.66 31.05 -8.59
C SER A 165 -10.99 31.70 -9.81
N TRP A 166 -10.09 32.67 -9.59
CA TRP A 166 -9.20 33.27 -10.61
C TRP A 166 -7.73 32.85 -10.43
N HIS A 167 -7.50 31.68 -9.83
CA HIS A 167 -6.19 31.12 -9.52
C HIS A 167 -6.03 29.72 -10.14
N CYS A 168 -4.84 29.12 -9.98
CA CYS A 168 -4.60 27.71 -10.34
C CYS A 168 -5.44 26.75 -9.46
N PRO A 169 -5.75 25.53 -9.92
CA PRO A 169 -5.38 24.95 -11.21
C PRO A 169 -6.22 25.47 -12.39
N GLY A 170 -5.63 25.46 -13.59
CA GLY A 170 -6.24 26.06 -14.80
C GLY A 170 -7.53 25.40 -15.30
N HIS A 171 -7.96 24.27 -14.72
CA HIS A 171 -9.27 23.69 -15.01
C HIS A 171 -10.42 24.42 -14.33
N GLY A 172 -10.14 25.27 -13.32
CA GLY A 172 -11.13 26.10 -12.62
C GLY A 172 -12.26 25.28 -12.02
N GLY A 173 -11.93 24.31 -11.14
CA GLY A 173 -12.92 23.42 -10.54
C GLY A 173 -13.54 22.39 -11.51
N GLY A 174 -13.00 22.26 -12.72
CA GLY A 174 -13.42 21.25 -13.71
C GLY A 174 -14.08 21.85 -14.96
N VAL A 175 -14.37 23.15 -14.93
CA VAL A 175 -15.04 23.90 -16.01
C VAL A 175 -14.29 23.80 -17.34
N ALA A 176 -12.96 23.76 -17.34
CA ALA A 176 -12.21 23.63 -18.59
C ALA A 176 -12.44 22.28 -19.29
N PHE A 177 -12.67 21.20 -18.55
CA PHE A 177 -12.92 19.88 -19.13
C PHE A 177 -14.25 19.84 -19.89
N LEU A 178 -15.25 20.62 -19.46
CA LEU A 178 -16.55 20.72 -20.15
C LEU A 178 -16.45 21.35 -21.55
N LYS A 179 -15.31 21.93 -21.91
CA LYS A 179 -15.08 22.59 -23.20
C LYS A 179 -14.64 21.62 -24.31
N SER A 180 -14.51 20.32 -24.04
CA SER A 180 -14.10 19.30 -25.00
C SER A 180 -14.85 17.97 -24.77
N PRO A 181 -15.27 17.23 -25.81
CA PRO A 181 -15.96 15.94 -25.64
C PRO A 181 -15.19 14.93 -24.77
N VAL A 182 -13.87 14.80 -24.99
CA VAL A 182 -13.04 13.91 -24.14
C VAL A 182 -12.93 14.44 -22.71
N GLY A 183 -12.93 15.75 -22.53
CA GLY A 183 -12.95 16.37 -21.21
C GLY A 183 -14.29 16.18 -20.49
N GLN A 184 -15.41 16.19 -21.20
CA GLN A 184 -16.72 15.87 -20.63
C GLN A 184 -16.77 14.42 -20.15
N MET A 185 -16.22 13.47 -20.91
CA MET A 185 -16.08 12.08 -20.46
C MET A 185 -15.24 11.99 -19.19
N TYR A 186 -14.11 12.70 -19.14
CA TYR A 186 -13.25 12.77 -17.94
C TYR A 186 -13.97 13.36 -16.72
N HIS A 187 -14.69 14.46 -16.92
CA HIS A 187 -15.46 15.12 -15.87
C HIS A 187 -16.58 14.23 -15.34
N GLN A 188 -17.29 13.49 -16.20
CA GLN A 188 -18.33 12.55 -15.79
C GLN A 188 -17.76 11.33 -15.06
N PHE A 189 -16.58 10.86 -15.46
CA PHE A 189 -15.92 9.72 -14.84
C PHE A 189 -15.46 10.04 -13.40
N TYR A 190 -14.77 11.17 -13.20
CA TYR A 190 -14.26 11.55 -11.87
C TYR A 190 -15.29 12.28 -11.00
N GLY A 191 -16.25 12.95 -11.62
CA GLY A 191 -17.25 13.76 -10.93
C GLY A 191 -16.74 15.14 -10.52
N GLU A 192 -17.68 16.06 -10.29
CA GLU A 192 -17.40 17.47 -10.01
C GLU A 192 -16.68 17.68 -8.67
N ASN A 193 -17.06 16.93 -7.63
CA ASN A 193 -16.51 17.13 -6.28
C ASN A 193 -14.99 16.93 -6.23
N MET A 194 -14.47 15.90 -6.90
CA MET A 194 -13.03 15.65 -6.95
C MET A 194 -12.29 16.78 -7.68
N LEU A 195 -12.90 17.34 -8.73
CA LEU A 195 -12.32 18.44 -9.50
C LEU A 195 -12.43 19.80 -8.79
N ARG A 196 -13.46 20.00 -7.96
CA ARG A 196 -13.57 21.19 -7.10
C ARG A 196 -12.63 21.14 -5.90
N ALA A 197 -12.38 19.95 -5.38
CA ALA A 197 -11.40 19.72 -4.32
C ALA A 197 -9.94 19.88 -4.79
N ASP A 198 -9.69 19.91 -6.10
CA ASP A 198 -8.38 20.18 -6.69
C ASP A 198 -8.09 21.70 -6.69
N VAL A 199 -7.61 22.17 -5.55
CA VAL A 199 -7.31 23.59 -5.27
C VAL A 199 -5.82 23.81 -5.07
N CYS A 200 -5.41 25.07 -4.95
CA CYS A 200 -4.03 25.43 -4.67
C CYS A 200 -3.90 26.25 -3.40
N ASN A 201 -2.65 26.56 -3.05
CA ASN A 201 -2.25 27.42 -1.94
C ASN A 201 -2.88 28.83 -1.92
N ALA A 202 -3.61 29.26 -2.94
CA ALA A 202 -4.32 30.55 -2.93
C ALA A 202 -5.54 30.55 -1.98
N VAL A 203 -6.01 29.37 -1.57
CA VAL A 203 -7.15 29.20 -0.66
C VAL A 203 -6.63 29.23 0.78
N GLU A 204 -6.53 30.42 1.38
CA GLU A 204 -5.91 30.63 2.70
C GLU A 204 -6.61 29.88 3.84
N GLU A 205 -7.93 29.74 3.77
CA GLU A 205 -8.77 29.05 4.77
C GLU A 205 -8.43 27.56 4.97
N LEU A 206 -7.85 26.88 3.96
CA LEU A 206 -7.43 25.49 4.06
C LEU A 206 -6.05 25.32 4.72
N GLY A 207 -5.27 26.40 4.79
CA GLY A 207 -3.86 26.36 5.18
C GLY A 207 -2.94 25.80 4.09
N GLN A 208 -1.69 25.58 4.47
CA GLN A 208 -0.59 25.15 3.59
C GLN A 208 0.05 23.88 4.10
N LEU A 209 0.16 22.87 3.23
CA LEU A 209 0.85 21.62 3.54
C LEU A 209 2.34 21.84 3.84
N LEU A 210 2.99 22.76 3.12
CA LEU A 210 4.42 23.03 3.23
C LEU A 210 4.79 23.82 4.51
N ASP A 211 3.82 24.54 5.08
CA ASP A 211 4.01 25.34 6.30
C ASP A 211 3.39 24.67 7.55
N HIS A 212 2.70 23.54 7.38
CA HIS A 212 2.03 22.79 8.45
C HIS A 212 1.06 23.65 9.29
N ASN A 213 0.27 24.49 8.63
CA ASN A 213 -0.63 25.46 9.26
C ASN A 213 -2.11 25.27 8.84
N GLY A 214 -3.00 26.10 9.41
CA GLY A 214 -4.44 26.01 9.17
C GLY A 214 -5.02 24.63 9.48
N ALA A 215 -6.04 24.23 8.72
CA ALA A 215 -6.73 22.97 8.87
C ALA A 215 -5.80 21.76 8.62
N ILE A 216 -4.79 21.89 7.75
CA ILE A 216 -3.78 20.84 7.52
C ILE A 216 -2.96 20.61 8.78
N GLY A 217 -2.43 21.66 9.38
CA GLY A 217 -1.63 21.55 10.61
C GLY A 217 -2.43 21.00 11.79
N GLU A 218 -3.72 21.33 11.88
CA GLU A 218 -4.64 20.74 12.86
C GLU A 218 -4.84 19.25 12.63
N SER A 219 -5.00 18.83 11.37
CA SER A 219 -5.15 17.44 10.97
C SER A 219 -3.88 16.62 11.24
N GLU A 220 -2.70 17.17 10.96
CA GLU A 220 -1.42 16.55 11.31
C GLU A 220 -1.27 16.33 12.82
N ARG A 221 -1.66 17.31 13.64
CA ARG A 221 -1.68 17.16 15.11
C ARG A 221 -2.69 16.11 15.56
N ASN A 222 -3.87 16.09 14.95
CA ASN A 222 -4.89 15.10 15.26
C ASN A 222 -4.44 13.68 14.90
N ALA A 223 -3.85 13.50 13.72
CA ALA A 223 -3.27 12.24 13.28
C ALA A 223 -2.12 11.81 14.21
N ALA A 224 -1.22 12.71 14.62
CA ALA A 224 -0.17 12.39 15.59
C ALA A 224 -0.74 11.83 16.90
N ARG A 225 -1.80 12.45 17.43
CA ARG A 225 -2.53 11.97 18.62
C ARG A 225 -3.12 10.58 18.40
N ILE A 226 -3.78 10.33 17.27
CA ILE A 226 -4.42 9.05 16.96
C ILE A 226 -3.37 7.92 16.81
N PHE A 227 -2.28 8.18 16.09
CA PHE A 227 -1.19 7.22 15.85
C PHE A 227 -0.19 7.11 17.00
N ASN A 228 -0.36 7.87 18.08
CA ASN A 228 0.49 7.86 19.28
C ASN A 228 1.94 8.29 19.01
N ALA A 229 2.10 9.28 18.13
CA ALA A 229 3.36 9.93 17.80
C ALA A 229 3.39 11.36 18.36
N ASP A 230 4.59 11.92 18.55
CA ASP A 230 4.73 13.33 18.94
C ASP A 230 4.53 14.25 17.72
N HIS A 231 4.88 13.75 16.53
CA HIS A 231 4.68 14.44 15.25
C HIS A 231 4.14 13.49 14.18
N CYS A 232 3.29 14.02 13.29
CA CYS A 232 2.85 13.37 12.07
C CYS A 232 2.94 14.38 10.93
N PHE A 233 3.50 13.97 9.80
CA PHE A 233 3.56 14.75 8.57
C PHE A 233 2.84 14.01 7.46
N PHE A 234 1.92 14.69 6.76
CA PHE A 234 1.22 14.12 5.62
C PHE A 234 2.09 14.18 4.38
N VAL A 235 2.20 13.09 3.63
CA VAL A 235 3.05 13.01 2.43
C VAL A 235 2.21 12.56 1.24
N THR A 236 2.32 13.29 0.13
CA THR A 236 1.48 13.11 -1.07
C THR A 236 2.20 12.40 -2.22
N ASN A 237 3.37 11.80 -1.97
CA ASN A 237 4.16 11.06 -2.97
C ASN A 237 4.65 9.70 -2.46
N GLY A 238 3.83 9.07 -1.62
CA GLY A 238 4.02 7.74 -1.05
C GLY A 238 5.16 7.62 -0.04
N THR A 239 5.23 6.46 0.63
CA THR A 239 6.30 6.18 1.60
C THR A 239 7.68 6.12 0.97
N SER A 240 7.74 5.88 -0.34
CA SER A 240 8.95 6.09 -1.14
C SER A 240 9.59 7.46 -0.92
N THR A 241 8.77 8.50 -0.72
CA THR A 241 9.20 9.87 -0.50
C THR A 241 9.38 10.16 0.98
N SER A 242 8.47 9.69 1.84
CA SER A 242 8.61 9.75 3.30
C SER A 242 9.97 9.22 3.78
N ASN A 243 10.41 8.09 3.24
CA ASN A 243 11.72 7.50 3.51
C ASN A 243 12.88 8.43 3.14
N LYS A 244 12.78 9.18 2.03
CA LYS A 244 13.82 10.12 1.60
C LYS A 244 13.86 11.35 2.51
N MET A 245 12.70 11.85 2.94
CA MET A 245 12.60 12.98 3.88
C MET A 245 13.31 12.66 5.21
N VAL A 246 13.02 11.48 5.79
CA VAL A 246 13.69 11.03 7.02
C VAL A 246 15.20 10.92 6.83
N TRP A 247 15.64 10.34 5.71
CA TRP A 247 17.07 10.14 5.43
C TRP A 247 17.82 11.45 5.17
N HIS A 248 17.26 12.37 4.37
CA HIS A 248 17.90 13.66 4.10
C HIS A 248 17.99 14.55 5.34
N HIS A 249 17.10 14.38 6.32
CA HIS A 249 17.19 15.06 7.60
C HIS A 249 18.28 14.50 8.52
N THR A 250 18.59 13.20 8.42
CA THR A 250 19.37 12.47 9.44
C THR A 250 20.74 11.99 8.99
N VAL A 251 21.02 11.99 7.68
CA VAL A 251 22.21 11.39 7.07
C VAL A 251 22.93 12.36 6.15
N ALA A 252 24.24 12.53 6.36
CA ALA A 252 25.12 13.33 5.52
C ALA A 252 26.02 12.45 4.62
N PRO A 253 26.62 13.03 3.56
CA PRO A 253 27.55 12.32 2.70
C PRO A 253 28.74 11.73 3.46
N GLY A 254 29.01 10.44 3.22
CA GLY A 254 30.10 9.70 3.87
C GLY A 254 29.74 9.10 5.23
N ASP A 255 28.57 9.40 5.78
CA ASP A 255 28.12 8.80 7.03
C ASP A 255 27.92 7.28 6.90
N VAL A 256 28.20 6.56 7.99
CA VAL A 256 27.91 5.13 8.09
C VAL A 256 26.47 4.94 8.55
N VAL A 257 25.74 4.08 7.85
CA VAL A 257 24.32 3.80 8.10
C VAL A 257 24.08 2.30 8.22
N VAL A 258 23.20 1.87 9.12
CA VAL A 258 22.84 0.46 9.30
C VAL A 258 21.48 0.22 8.66
N VAL A 259 21.38 -0.76 7.78
CA VAL A 259 20.19 -0.92 6.93
C VAL A 259 19.83 -2.39 6.79
N ASP A 260 18.55 -2.71 6.87
CA ASP A 260 18.05 -4.02 6.47
C ASP A 260 18.37 -4.29 4.99
N ARG A 261 18.94 -5.45 4.67
CA ARG A 261 19.18 -5.84 3.27
C ARG A 261 17.87 -6.06 2.51
N ASN A 262 16.79 -6.44 3.21
CA ASN A 262 15.42 -6.48 2.71
C ASN A 262 14.74 -5.10 2.85
N CYS A 263 15.40 -4.04 2.38
CA CYS A 263 14.81 -2.71 2.36
C CYS A 263 14.13 -2.42 1.02
N HIS A 264 13.12 -1.54 1.07
CA HIS A 264 12.47 -1.05 -0.13
C HIS A 264 13.44 -0.25 -1.01
N LYS A 265 13.24 -0.25 -2.34
CA LYS A 265 14.04 0.48 -3.32
C LYS A 265 14.27 1.95 -2.95
N SER A 266 13.31 2.59 -2.28
CA SER A 266 13.45 3.97 -1.80
C SER A 266 14.56 4.17 -0.79
N ILE A 267 14.86 3.21 0.09
CA ILE A 267 15.96 3.30 1.04
C ILE A 267 17.30 3.26 0.30
N LEU A 268 17.39 2.41 -0.72
CA LEU A 268 18.56 2.37 -1.58
C LEU A 268 18.73 3.66 -2.39
N HIS A 269 17.63 4.24 -2.88
CA HIS A 269 17.66 5.58 -3.47
C HIS A 269 18.15 6.62 -2.46
N SER A 270 17.69 6.58 -1.20
CA SER A 270 18.21 7.47 -0.14
C SER A 270 19.71 7.31 0.08
N ILE A 271 20.23 6.08 0.10
CA ILE A 271 21.69 5.83 0.20
C ILE A 271 22.44 6.48 -0.97
N ILE A 272 21.94 6.31 -2.20
CA ILE A 272 22.53 6.88 -3.41
C ILE A 272 22.50 8.43 -3.34
N MET A 273 21.35 9.02 -2.96
CA MET A 273 21.13 10.47 -2.94
C MET A 273 21.92 11.17 -1.84
N THR A 274 22.03 10.54 -0.66
CA THR A 274 22.76 11.11 0.48
C THR A 274 24.26 10.85 0.40
N GLY A 275 24.73 9.88 -0.39
CA GLY A 275 26.15 9.50 -0.45
C GLY A 275 26.64 8.74 0.78
N ALA A 276 25.71 8.09 1.50
CA ALA A 276 25.99 7.30 2.69
C ALA A 276 26.74 6.00 2.37
N ILE A 277 27.41 5.44 3.38
CA ILE A 277 28.12 4.16 3.29
C ILE A 277 27.30 3.11 4.05
N PRO A 278 26.59 2.19 3.36
CA PRO A 278 25.70 1.25 4.01
C PRO A 278 26.44 0.07 4.65
N VAL A 279 25.98 -0.32 5.83
CA VAL A 279 26.30 -1.56 6.52
C VAL A 279 25.00 -2.36 6.63
N PHE A 280 24.92 -3.46 5.88
CA PHE A 280 23.67 -4.23 5.78
C PHE A 280 23.53 -5.28 6.89
N LEU A 281 22.34 -5.37 7.46
CA LEU A 281 21.90 -6.49 8.29
C LEU A 281 21.28 -7.55 7.38
N LYS A 282 21.75 -8.80 7.46
CA LYS A 282 21.29 -9.87 6.56
C LYS A 282 20.09 -10.59 7.20
N PRO A 283 18.89 -10.58 6.59
CA PRO A 283 17.77 -11.36 7.07
C PRO A 283 17.98 -12.85 6.81
N THR A 284 17.27 -13.68 7.57
CA THR A 284 17.16 -15.13 7.30
C THR A 284 16.23 -15.39 6.11
N ARG A 285 16.24 -16.62 5.60
CA ARG A 285 15.35 -17.06 4.52
C ARG A 285 15.00 -18.53 4.69
N ASN A 286 13.80 -18.94 4.28
CA ASN A 286 13.44 -20.36 4.15
C ASN A 286 13.40 -20.79 2.67
N HIS A 287 13.32 -22.11 2.44
CA HIS A 287 13.34 -22.65 1.08
C HIS A 287 12.08 -22.39 0.26
N PHE A 288 10.98 -21.94 0.87
CA PHE A 288 9.83 -21.41 0.12
C PHE A 288 10.11 -20.04 -0.51
N GLY A 289 11.29 -19.47 -0.26
CA GLY A 289 11.68 -18.16 -0.74
C GLY A 289 11.15 -17.02 0.13
N ILE A 290 10.46 -17.32 1.23
CA ILE A 290 9.96 -16.36 2.22
C ILE A 290 11.15 -15.79 2.98
N ILE A 291 11.14 -14.48 3.17
CA ILE A 291 12.20 -13.78 3.89
C ILE A 291 11.84 -13.71 5.35
N GLY A 292 12.73 -14.28 6.15
CA GLY A 292 12.62 -14.30 7.59
C GLY A 292 13.16 -13.04 8.22
N PRO A 293 13.21 -13.02 9.55
CA PRO A 293 13.70 -11.87 10.27
C PRO A 293 15.23 -11.79 10.23
N ILE A 294 15.76 -10.58 10.43
CA ILE A 294 17.12 -10.35 10.89
C ILE A 294 17.28 -10.99 12.28
N PRO A 295 18.25 -11.89 12.50
CA PRO A 295 18.50 -12.47 13.82
C PRO A 295 18.78 -11.40 14.87
N LYS A 296 18.27 -11.59 16.10
CA LYS A 296 18.49 -10.64 17.21
C LYS A 296 19.97 -10.27 17.41
N SER A 297 20.88 -11.24 17.24
CA SER A 297 22.32 -11.04 17.38
C SER A 297 22.92 -10.01 16.41
N GLU A 298 22.28 -9.76 15.26
CA GLU A 298 22.76 -8.76 14.29
C GLU A 298 22.58 -7.32 14.78
N PHE A 299 21.71 -7.10 15.79
CA PHE A 299 21.49 -5.79 16.42
C PHE A 299 22.48 -5.50 17.56
N GLU A 300 23.33 -6.46 17.94
CA GLU A 300 24.38 -6.24 18.94
C GLU A 300 25.45 -5.29 18.41
N HIS A 301 25.94 -4.37 19.25
CA HIS A 301 26.94 -3.37 18.82
C HIS A 301 28.20 -4.03 18.27
N SER A 302 28.62 -5.15 18.88
CA SER A 302 29.79 -5.92 18.44
C SER A 302 29.62 -6.51 17.04
N ALA A 303 28.41 -6.97 16.68
CA ALA A 303 28.10 -7.49 15.36
C ALA A 303 28.14 -6.37 14.30
N ILE A 304 27.55 -5.21 14.61
CA ILE A 304 27.59 -4.02 13.74
C ILE A 304 29.03 -3.55 13.52
N GLN A 305 29.83 -3.44 14.59
CA GLN A 305 31.24 -3.08 14.51
C GLN A 305 32.06 -4.07 13.68
N ALA A 306 31.78 -5.37 13.78
CA ALA A 306 32.44 -6.38 12.95
C ALA A 306 32.13 -6.17 11.46
N LYS A 307 30.89 -5.83 11.11
CA LYS A 307 30.50 -5.52 9.72
C LYS A 307 31.13 -4.22 9.22
N ILE A 308 31.20 -3.19 10.06
CA ILE A 308 31.92 -1.94 9.74
C ILE A 308 33.38 -2.25 9.40
N LYS A 309 34.06 -3.04 10.25
CA LYS A 309 35.46 -3.43 10.04
C LYS A 309 35.66 -4.25 8.76
N ALA A 310 34.68 -5.09 8.42
CA ALA A 310 34.74 -5.92 7.22
C ALA A 310 34.40 -5.15 5.92
N ASN A 311 33.77 -3.97 6.00
CA ASN A 311 33.34 -3.22 4.84
C ASN A 311 34.55 -2.60 4.10
N PRO A 312 34.82 -2.98 2.82
CA PRO A 312 35.92 -2.43 2.03
C PRO A 312 35.89 -0.90 1.90
N LEU A 313 34.71 -0.28 1.88
CA LEU A 313 34.54 1.17 1.76
C LEU A 313 34.96 1.93 3.03
N LEU A 314 35.14 1.23 4.15
CA LEU A 314 35.52 1.78 5.45
C LEU A 314 36.92 1.32 5.89
N LYS A 315 37.74 0.83 4.94
CA LYS A 315 39.10 0.39 5.22
C LYS A 315 39.91 1.52 5.86
N GLY A 316 40.50 1.24 7.03
CA GLY A 316 41.30 2.22 7.79
C GLY A 316 40.51 3.06 8.78
N VAL A 317 39.18 2.92 8.83
CA VAL A 317 38.33 3.52 9.85
C VAL A 317 38.28 2.62 11.08
N ASP A 318 38.46 3.17 12.28
CA ASP A 318 38.27 2.43 13.53
C ASP A 318 36.78 2.22 13.80
N ALA A 319 36.31 0.98 13.68
CA ALA A 319 34.90 0.62 13.88
C ALA A 319 34.35 1.02 15.27
N LYS A 320 35.21 1.16 16.29
CA LYS A 320 34.77 1.53 17.65
C LYS A 320 34.43 3.02 17.79
N THR A 321 34.97 3.88 16.91
CA THR A 321 34.72 5.32 16.93
C THR A 321 33.58 5.72 16.00
N VAL A 322 33.16 4.81 15.12
CA VAL A 322 32.02 5.02 14.21
C VAL A 322 30.72 4.97 15.00
N LYS A 323 29.95 6.05 14.90
CA LYS A 323 28.57 6.13 15.37
C LYS A 323 27.62 6.11 14.16
N PRO A 324 26.89 5.02 13.89
CA PRO A 324 25.96 5.00 12.78
C PRO A 324 24.86 6.05 12.94
N ARG A 325 24.51 6.74 11.85
CA ARG A 325 23.56 7.86 11.90
C ARG A 325 22.11 7.43 11.99
N ILE A 326 21.77 6.36 11.27
CA ILE A 326 20.42 5.83 11.18
C ILE A 326 20.47 4.30 11.12
N LEU A 327 19.52 3.66 11.79
CA LEU A 327 19.10 2.30 11.52
C LEU A 327 17.81 2.37 10.71
N THR A 328 17.74 1.75 9.54
CA THR A 328 16.46 1.53 8.86
C THR A 328 16.13 0.04 8.75
N ILE A 329 14.97 -0.38 9.25
CA ILE A 329 14.46 -1.75 9.10
C ILE A 329 13.05 -1.76 8.50
N THR A 330 12.74 -2.77 7.70
CA THR A 330 11.41 -2.98 7.15
C THR A 330 10.53 -3.70 8.18
N GLN A 331 9.41 -3.09 8.57
CA GLN A 331 8.56 -3.57 9.66
C GLN A 331 7.07 -3.55 9.28
N SER A 332 6.37 -4.65 9.10
CA SER A 332 6.85 -6.03 9.02
C SER A 332 7.65 -6.28 7.74
N THR A 333 8.23 -7.47 7.61
CA THR A 333 8.56 -8.00 6.28
C THR A 333 7.30 -8.09 5.41
N TYR A 334 7.48 -8.22 4.09
CA TYR A 334 6.36 -8.31 3.16
C TYR A 334 5.41 -9.47 3.47
N ASP A 335 5.96 -10.63 3.86
CA ASP A 335 5.20 -11.84 4.20
C ASP A 335 4.64 -11.82 5.63
N GLY A 336 4.76 -10.69 6.35
CA GLY A 336 4.13 -10.49 7.66
C GLY A 336 4.97 -10.88 8.88
N VAL A 337 6.29 -11.02 8.76
CA VAL A 337 7.14 -11.24 9.94
C VAL A 337 7.41 -9.90 10.62
N LEU A 338 6.89 -9.71 11.83
CA LEU A 338 7.09 -8.51 12.62
C LEU A 338 8.27 -8.66 13.58
N TYR A 339 8.90 -7.54 13.93
CA TYR A 339 9.92 -7.45 14.97
C TYR A 339 9.38 -6.85 16.26
N ASN A 340 9.89 -7.28 17.41
CA ASN A 340 9.66 -6.58 18.67
C ASN A 340 10.47 -5.27 18.67
N THR A 341 9.80 -4.14 18.40
CA THR A 341 10.45 -2.84 18.24
C THR A 341 11.05 -2.33 19.54
N GLU A 342 10.43 -2.64 20.68
CA GLU A 342 10.91 -2.23 22.00
C GLU A 342 12.25 -2.88 22.34
N THR A 343 12.45 -4.14 21.93
CA THR A 343 13.74 -4.82 22.06
C THR A 343 14.81 -4.11 21.22
N ILE A 344 14.51 -3.76 19.96
CA ILE A 344 15.47 -3.08 19.07
C ILE A 344 15.82 -1.69 19.59
N LYS A 345 14.82 -0.92 20.03
CA LYS A 345 15.01 0.40 20.67
C LYS A 345 15.98 0.29 21.84
N ASN A 346 15.74 -0.63 22.77
CA ASN A 346 16.58 -0.80 23.96
C ASN A 346 18.01 -1.23 23.62
N MET A 347 18.21 -2.04 22.59
CA MET A 347 19.54 -2.51 22.19
C MET A 347 20.39 -1.40 21.55
N LEU A 348 19.77 -0.44 20.87
CA LEU A 348 20.47 0.53 20.02
C LEU A 348 20.37 1.99 20.49
N ASP A 349 19.56 2.28 21.50
CA ASP A 349 19.42 3.62 22.08
C ASP A 349 20.78 4.23 22.45
N GLY A 350 21.04 5.43 21.96
CA GLY A 350 22.30 6.17 22.15
C GLY A 350 23.48 5.69 21.30
N TYR A 351 23.48 4.45 20.78
CA TYR A 351 24.48 3.98 19.82
C TYR A 351 24.17 4.44 18.40
N VAL A 352 22.90 4.40 18.01
CA VAL A 352 22.40 4.92 16.73
C VAL A 352 21.45 6.08 17.01
N ASP A 353 21.72 7.26 16.48
CA ASP A 353 20.94 8.47 16.83
C ASP A 353 19.48 8.41 16.36
N ASN A 354 19.23 7.76 15.22
CA ASN A 354 17.90 7.69 14.61
C ASN A 354 17.50 6.24 14.34
N LEU A 355 16.35 5.82 14.86
CA LEU A 355 15.77 4.49 14.63
C LEU A 355 14.56 4.62 13.71
N HIS A 356 14.69 4.18 12.47
CA HIS A 356 13.66 4.31 11.45
C HIS A 356 13.06 2.94 11.10
N PHE A 357 11.78 2.79 11.41
CA PHE A 357 10.98 1.63 11.08
C PHE A 357 10.15 1.94 9.83
N ASP A 358 10.46 1.32 8.69
CA ASP A 358 9.63 1.42 7.48
C ASP A 358 8.39 0.54 7.68
N GLU A 359 7.32 1.18 8.18
CA GLU A 359 6.02 0.57 8.50
C GLU A 359 5.00 0.67 7.37
N ALA A 360 5.47 0.71 6.12
CA ALA A 360 4.60 0.79 4.94
C ALA A 360 3.52 -0.31 4.91
N TRP A 361 3.84 -1.51 5.41
CA TRP A 361 2.94 -2.68 5.46
C TRP A 361 2.30 -2.91 6.84
N LEU A 362 2.42 -1.95 7.75
CA LEU A 362 1.93 -2.09 9.12
C LEU A 362 1.25 -0.81 9.71
N PRO A 363 0.51 -0.01 8.93
CA PRO A 363 -0.10 1.22 9.47
C PRO A 363 -1.22 0.96 10.48
N HIS A 364 -1.80 -0.24 10.50
CA HIS A 364 -2.97 -0.58 11.31
C HIS A 364 -2.63 -1.13 12.71
N ALA A 365 -1.38 -1.53 12.96
CA ALA A 365 -1.02 -2.31 14.14
C ALA A 365 -1.25 -1.56 15.47
N ALA A 366 -1.08 -0.23 15.47
CA ALA A 366 -1.26 0.60 16.66
C ALA A 366 -2.70 0.63 17.21
N PHE A 367 -3.68 0.17 16.42
CA PHE A 367 -5.10 0.29 16.73
C PHE A 367 -5.71 -0.99 17.32
N HIS A 368 -4.93 -2.06 17.48
CA HIS A 368 -5.43 -3.32 18.03
C HIS A 368 -4.41 -3.95 19.02
N PRO A 369 -4.84 -4.38 20.22
CA PRO A 369 -3.93 -4.89 21.26
C PRO A 369 -3.19 -6.16 20.86
N PHE A 370 -3.69 -6.91 19.87
CA PHE A 370 -3.05 -8.11 19.32
C PHE A 370 -1.58 -7.87 18.93
N TYR A 371 -1.25 -6.71 18.36
CA TYR A 371 0.10 -6.44 17.89
C TYR A 371 1.08 -6.04 19.00
N GLY A 372 0.62 -5.71 20.21
CA GLY A 372 1.49 -5.43 21.35
C GLY A 372 2.73 -4.61 21.00
N SER A 373 3.93 -5.07 21.35
CA SER A 373 5.21 -4.40 21.06
C SER A 373 5.76 -4.59 19.64
N TYR A 374 4.96 -5.07 18.68
CA TYR A 374 5.40 -5.40 17.32
C TYR A 374 5.20 -4.26 16.30
N HIS A 375 5.15 -3.02 16.75
CA HIS A 375 5.09 -1.80 15.93
C HIS A 375 5.74 -0.63 16.68
N ALA A 376 6.20 0.41 15.97
CA ALA A 376 7.06 1.44 16.52
C ALA A 376 6.33 2.43 17.44
N MET A 377 5.15 2.92 17.04
CA MET A 377 4.41 3.96 17.77
C MET A 377 3.27 3.35 18.59
N GLY A 378 3.32 3.47 19.92
CA GLY A 378 2.28 2.90 20.77
C GLY A 378 2.07 3.64 22.09
N LYS A 379 0.83 3.59 22.60
CA LYS A 379 0.44 4.23 23.86
C LYS A 379 1.25 3.66 25.04
N LYS A 380 1.66 4.54 25.96
CA LYS A 380 2.26 4.19 27.26
C LYS A 380 3.53 3.30 27.14
N ARG A 381 4.30 3.43 26.06
CA ARG A 381 5.60 2.77 25.91
C ARG A 381 6.74 3.63 26.43
N ALA A 382 7.79 2.99 26.92
CA ALA A 382 9.00 3.70 27.31
C ALA A 382 9.66 4.30 26.06
N ARG A 383 9.93 5.61 26.11
CA ARG A 383 10.68 6.29 25.05
C ARG A 383 12.16 5.96 25.18
N PRO A 384 12.91 5.83 24.07
CA PRO A 384 14.37 5.80 24.13
C PRO A 384 14.90 7.04 24.84
N LYS A 385 16.06 6.92 25.50
CA LYS A 385 16.66 8.03 26.22
C LYS A 385 17.23 9.07 25.26
N HIS A 386 17.87 8.62 24.18
CA HIS A 386 18.65 9.48 23.29
C HIS A 386 18.22 9.39 21.82
N SER A 387 17.82 8.21 21.35
CA SER A 387 17.53 8.00 19.94
C SER A 387 16.12 8.44 19.54
N VAL A 388 16.01 9.25 18.49
CA VAL A 388 14.72 9.64 17.91
C VAL A 388 14.17 8.49 17.08
N VAL A 389 12.86 8.22 17.19
CA VAL A 389 12.21 7.11 16.49
C VAL A 389 11.34 7.65 15.36
N TYR A 390 11.52 7.09 14.16
CA TYR A 390 10.71 7.38 12.99
C TYR A 390 9.93 6.13 12.58
N ALA A 391 8.68 6.32 12.16
CA ALA A 391 7.92 5.30 11.45
C ALA A 391 7.31 5.90 10.19
N THR A 392 7.52 5.28 9.04
CA THR A 392 6.93 5.72 7.77
C THR A 392 5.86 4.74 7.32
N GLN A 393 4.69 5.24 6.93
CA GLN A 393 3.51 4.39 6.73
C GLN A 393 2.83 4.70 5.40
N SER A 394 2.53 3.68 4.61
CA SER A 394 1.76 3.82 3.37
C SER A 394 0.28 3.68 3.70
N ILE A 395 -0.39 4.81 3.87
CA ILE A 395 -1.81 4.85 4.24
C ILE A 395 -2.65 4.14 3.19
N HIS A 396 -2.31 4.27 1.90
CA HIS A 396 -3.03 3.62 0.81
C HIS A 396 -2.85 2.10 0.67
N LYS A 397 -1.95 1.47 1.45
CA LYS A 397 -1.72 0.02 1.34
C LYS A 397 -2.68 -0.78 2.21
N LEU A 398 -2.75 -0.43 3.49
CA LEU A 398 -3.47 -1.21 4.50
C LEU A 398 -4.46 -0.40 5.33
N LEU A 399 -4.51 0.92 5.12
CA LEU A 399 -5.61 1.78 5.57
C LEU A 399 -6.39 2.30 4.34
N ALA A 400 -7.33 3.21 4.57
CA ALA A 400 -8.19 3.78 3.54
C ALA A 400 -7.63 5.10 2.98
N GLY A 401 -6.47 5.05 2.31
CA GLY A 401 -5.86 6.20 1.63
C GLY A 401 -5.88 6.08 0.10
N ILE A 402 -5.94 7.20 -0.62
CA ILE A 402 -5.73 7.20 -2.08
C ILE A 402 -4.24 6.94 -2.35
N SER A 403 -3.93 6.24 -3.44
CA SER A 403 -2.54 5.99 -3.86
C SER A 403 -1.67 7.25 -3.73
N GLN A 404 -0.44 7.07 -3.24
CA GLN A 404 0.51 8.11 -2.81
C GLN A 404 0.27 8.71 -1.41
N ALA A 405 -0.87 8.50 -0.75
CA ALA A 405 -1.04 8.91 0.64
C ALA A 405 -0.07 8.17 1.57
N SER A 406 0.65 8.92 2.42
CA SER A 406 1.67 8.39 3.34
C SER A 406 1.81 9.30 4.57
N HIS A 407 2.22 8.71 5.70
CA HIS A 407 2.57 9.46 6.92
C HIS A 407 4.06 9.28 7.26
N VAL A 408 4.68 10.34 7.78
CA VAL A 408 5.90 10.24 8.59
C VAL A 408 5.50 10.50 10.04
N LEU A 409 5.64 9.48 10.88
CA LEU A 409 5.44 9.57 12.32
C LEU A 409 6.79 9.71 13.00
N VAL A 410 6.88 10.61 13.97
CA VAL A 410 8.11 10.82 14.77
C VAL A 410 7.77 10.77 16.26
N GLN A 411 8.57 10.04 17.01
CA GLN A 411 8.55 10.01 18.47
C GLN A 411 9.87 10.60 18.98
N ASP A 412 9.74 11.64 19.79
CA ASP A 412 10.85 12.26 20.49
C ASP A 412 11.47 11.27 21.47
N SER A 413 12.78 11.38 21.67
CA SER A 413 13.43 10.68 22.78
C SER A 413 13.20 11.44 24.08
N GLN A 414 13.64 10.88 25.22
CA GLN A 414 13.55 11.59 26.50
C GLN A 414 14.43 12.84 26.57
N THR A 415 15.50 12.92 25.77
CA THR A 415 16.49 14.01 25.85
C THR A 415 16.67 14.81 24.56
N VAL A 416 16.17 14.31 23.43
CA VAL A 416 16.32 14.90 22.10
C VAL A 416 14.94 14.95 21.44
N PRO A 417 14.35 16.16 21.30
CA PRO A 417 13.15 16.37 20.49
C PRO A 417 13.50 16.55 19.01
N LEU A 418 12.53 16.35 18.12
CA LEU A 418 12.66 16.67 16.71
C LEU A 418 12.83 18.18 16.50
N ASP A 419 13.89 18.59 15.81
CA ASP A 419 14.00 19.94 15.25
C ASP A 419 13.06 20.07 14.04
N ARG A 420 11.81 20.43 14.31
CA ARG A 420 10.75 20.51 13.28
C ARG A 420 11.11 21.46 12.13
N PRO A 421 11.63 22.68 12.36
CA PRO A 421 12.07 23.55 11.26
C PRO A 421 13.12 22.90 10.36
N LEU A 422 14.14 22.23 10.92
CA LEU A 422 15.17 21.56 10.11
C LEU A 422 14.64 20.30 9.41
N PHE A 423 13.70 19.58 10.02
CA PHE A 423 13.00 18.49 9.33
C PHE A 423 12.19 19.03 8.15
N ASN A 424 11.57 20.20 8.30
CA ASN A 424 10.77 20.80 7.25
C ASN A 424 11.61 21.11 5.99
N GLU A 425 12.87 21.51 6.12
CA GLU A 425 13.75 21.70 4.94
C GLU A 425 13.90 20.41 4.10
N SER A 426 14.01 19.26 4.78
CA SER A 426 14.06 17.96 4.10
C SER A 426 12.69 17.55 3.53
N TYR A 427 11.60 17.94 4.20
CA TYR A 427 10.25 17.75 3.73
C TYR A 427 9.96 18.58 2.46
N LEU A 428 10.35 19.85 2.44
CA LEU A 428 10.21 20.77 1.32
C LEU A 428 11.01 20.30 0.09
N MET A 429 12.21 19.75 0.29
CA MET A 429 13.04 19.20 -0.80
C MET A 429 12.33 18.10 -1.61
N HIS A 430 11.35 17.41 -1.01
CA HIS A 430 10.71 16.25 -1.59
C HIS A 430 9.21 16.40 -1.84
N THR A 431 8.61 17.52 -1.44
CA THR A 431 7.18 17.79 -1.59
C THR A 431 6.94 18.73 -2.76
N SER A 432 5.94 18.42 -3.60
CA SER A 432 5.49 19.35 -4.64
C SER A 432 4.99 20.64 -4.02
N THR A 433 5.34 21.80 -4.59
CA THR A 433 4.75 23.11 -4.21
C THR A 433 3.27 23.23 -4.58
N SER A 434 2.72 22.23 -5.28
CA SER A 434 1.30 22.09 -5.61
C SER A 434 0.87 20.66 -5.27
N PRO A 435 0.68 20.35 -3.97
CA PRO A 435 0.24 19.03 -3.55
C PRO A 435 -1.22 18.80 -3.94
N GLN A 436 -1.63 17.55 -4.15
CA GLN A 436 -3.02 17.23 -4.42
C GLN A 436 -3.79 17.10 -3.09
N TYR A 437 -4.71 18.04 -2.84
CA TYR A 437 -5.54 18.16 -1.65
C TYR A 437 -6.44 16.93 -1.42
N SER A 438 -6.87 16.24 -2.48
CA SER A 438 -7.59 14.97 -2.33
C SER A 438 -6.75 13.88 -1.62
N ILE A 439 -5.43 13.88 -1.84
CA ILE A 439 -4.52 12.94 -1.17
C ILE A 439 -4.36 13.34 0.29
N ILE A 440 -4.22 14.65 0.57
CA ILE A 440 -4.15 15.20 1.94
C ILE A 440 -5.42 14.84 2.72
N ALA A 441 -6.60 15.05 2.13
CA ALA A 441 -7.88 14.68 2.72
C ALA A 441 -7.97 13.18 3.01
N SER A 442 -7.44 12.33 2.12
CA SER A 442 -7.40 10.89 2.38
C SER A 442 -6.47 10.50 3.53
N CYS A 443 -5.37 11.23 3.77
CA CYS A 443 -4.53 11.04 4.97
C CYS A 443 -5.30 11.39 6.25
N ASP A 444 -6.01 12.52 6.23
CA ASP A 444 -6.80 13.03 7.36
C ASP A 444 -7.98 12.09 7.69
N VAL A 445 -8.77 11.72 6.69
CA VAL A 445 -9.90 10.79 6.83
C VAL A 445 -9.43 9.41 7.26
N ALA A 446 -8.32 8.88 6.70
CA ALA A 446 -7.79 7.60 7.14
C ALA A 446 -7.36 7.61 8.60
N ALA A 447 -6.82 8.72 9.11
CA ALA A 447 -6.51 8.85 10.53
C ALA A 447 -7.80 8.85 11.37
N ALA A 448 -8.81 9.63 10.99
CA ALA A 448 -10.09 9.70 11.69
C ALA A 448 -10.81 8.33 11.73
N MET A 449 -10.79 7.56 10.64
CA MET A 449 -11.36 6.21 10.59
C MET A 449 -10.69 5.25 11.59
N MET A 450 -9.42 5.48 11.93
CA MET A 450 -8.66 4.66 12.86
C MET A 450 -8.77 5.11 14.32
N GLU A 451 -9.47 6.21 14.59
CA GLU A 451 -9.72 6.65 15.95
C GLU A 451 -10.53 5.58 16.71
N PRO A 452 -10.07 5.14 17.91
CA PRO A 452 -10.82 4.17 18.71
C PRO A 452 -12.21 4.72 19.11
N PRO A 453 -13.26 3.86 19.15
CA PRO A 453 -13.19 2.41 19.03
C PRO A 453 -13.30 1.88 17.58
N GLY A 454 -13.71 2.71 16.63
CA GLY A 454 -13.95 2.31 15.23
C GLY A 454 -12.74 1.67 14.57
N GLY A 455 -11.55 2.29 14.71
CA GLY A 455 -10.30 1.72 14.21
C GLY A 455 -9.98 0.33 14.78
N THR A 456 -10.26 0.10 16.06
CA THR A 456 -10.05 -1.21 16.70
C THR A 456 -10.97 -2.26 16.09
N ALA A 457 -12.24 -1.94 15.90
CA ALA A 457 -13.20 -2.85 15.28
C ALA A 457 -12.84 -3.19 13.83
N LEU A 458 -12.36 -2.22 13.04
CA LEU A 458 -11.92 -2.44 11.65
C LEU A 458 -10.74 -3.40 11.55
N VAL A 459 -9.76 -3.28 12.46
CA VAL A 459 -8.59 -4.19 12.48
C VAL A 459 -9.00 -5.57 12.97
N GLU A 460 -9.86 -5.64 13.98
CA GLU A 460 -10.39 -6.90 14.50
C GLU A 460 -11.16 -7.68 13.41
N GLU A 461 -11.97 -7.00 12.59
CA GLU A 461 -12.67 -7.61 11.46
C GLU A 461 -11.72 -8.22 10.44
N SER A 462 -10.63 -7.52 10.07
CA SER A 462 -9.61 -8.06 9.18
C SER A 462 -8.90 -9.29 9.77
N LEU A 463 -8.60 -9.26 11.08
CA LEU A 463 -8.03 -10.41 11.80
C LEU A 463 -8.97 -11.61 11.79
N LEU A 464 -10.26 -11.40 12.05
CA LEU A 464 -11.28 -12.46 12.02
C LEU A 464 -11.38 -13.09 10.64
N GLU A 465 -11.52 -12.30 9.57
CA GLU A 465 -11.61 -12.82 8.21
C GLU A 465 -10.37 -13.63 7.80
N ALA A 466 -9.18 -13.18 8.19
CA ALA A 466 -7.95 -13.91 7.93
C ALA A 466 -7.89 -15.26 8.65
N LEU A 467 -8.39 -15.31 9.89
CA LEU A 467 -8.43 -16.54 10.70
C LEU A 467 -9.49 -17.50 10.19
N ASP A 468 -10.66 -17.01 9.81
CA ASP A 468 -11.74 -17.82 9.26
C ASP A 468 -11.34 -18.45 7.92
N PHE A 469 -10.66 -17.70 7.05
CA PHE A 469 -10.03 -18.26 5.86
C PHE A 469 -9.04 -19.39 6.19
N ARG A 470 -8.15 -19.18 7.18
CA ARG A 470 -7.17 -20.19 7.59
C ARG A 470 -7.83 -21.46 8.16
N ARG A 471 -8.89 -21.30 8.96
CA ARG A 471 -9.69 -22.42 9.47
C ARG A 471 -10.38 -23.17 8.34
N ALA A 472 -10.99 -22.46 7.40
CA ALA A 472 -11.65 -23.06 6.25
C ALA A 472 -10.67 -23.87 5.38
N MET A 473 -9.47 -23.33 5.12
CA MET A 473 -8.41 -24.05 4.40
C MET A 473 -8.00 -25.35 5.09
N ARG A 474 -7.91 -25.35 6.43
CA ARG A 474 -7.60 -26.56 7.23
C ARG A 474 -8.74 -27.57 7.25
N LYS A 475 -9.97 -27.10 7.41
CA LYS A 475 -11.16 -27.95 7.34
C LYS A 475 -11.21 -28.71 6.02
N VAL A 476 -10.97 -28.02 4.90
CA VAL A 476 -10.92 -28.66 3.58
C VAL A 476 -9.77 -29.67 3.47
N GLU A 477 -8.59 -29.37 4.03
CA GLU A 477 -7.48 -30.34 4.10
C GLU A 477 -7.87 -31.61 4.88
N GLU A 478 -8.56 -31.45 6.01
CA GLU A 478 -9.04 -32.55 6.85
C GLU A 478 -10.11 -33.40 6.14
N GLU A 479 -11.01 -32.77 5.39
CA GLU A 479 -12.08 -33.44 4.61
C GLU A 479 -11.52 -34.27 3.45
N PHE A 480 -10.51 -33.77 2.72
CA PHE A 480 -9.81 -34.56 1.68
C PHE A 480 -9.00 -35.72 2.29
N GLY A 481 -8.46 -35.54 3.50
CA GLY A 481 -7.72 -36.55 4.24
C GLY A 481 -6.25 -36.69 3.83
N LYS A 482 -5.48 -37.43 4.64
CA LYS A 482 -4.00 -37.50 4.56
C LYS A 482 -3.43 -38.11 3.28
N GLY A 483 -4.25 -38.76 2.47
CA GLY A 483 -3.84 -39.43 1.23
C GLY A 483 -3.90 -38.53 0.00
N ASP A 484 -4.47 -37.33 0.12
CA ASP A 484 -4.70 -36.42 -0.99
C ASP A 484 -3.97 -35.08 -0.77
N TRP A 485 -3.75 -34.33 -1.85
CA TRP A 485 -3.07 -33.05 -1.81
C TRP A 485 -4.07 -31.90 -1.68
N TRP A 486 -3.70 -30.91 -0.86
CA TRP A 486 -4.39 -29.64 -0.74
C TRP A 486 -3.39 -28.51 -0.49
N PHE A 487 -3.82 -27.28 -0.74
CA PHE A 487 -3.06 -26.07 -0.41
C PHE A 487 -2.97 -25.90 1.10
N LYS A 488 -1.82 -25.42 1.60
CA LYS A 488 -1.63 -25.13 3.03
C LYS A 488 -1.49 -23.63 3.24
N VAL A 489 -1.93 -23.10 4.38
CA VAL A 489 -1.61 -21.71 4.76
C VAL A 489 -0.46 -21.73 5.75
N TRP A 490 0.64 -21.06 5.39
CA TRP A 490 1.82 -20.92 6.23
C TRP A 490 1.48 -20.12 7.50
N GLY A 491 1.80 -20.71 8.66
CA GLY A 491 1.45 -20.15 9.97
C GLY A 491 1.61 -21.17 11.10
N PRO A 492 1.28 -20.79 12.35
CA PRO A 492 1.33 -21.65 13.51
C PRO A 492 0.52 -22.93 13.35
N ASP A 493 0.97 -24.07 13.87
CA ASP A 493 0.26 -25.35 13.71
C ASP A 493 -1.11 -25.38 14.41
N LYS A 494 -1.31 -24.56 15.44
CA LYS A 494 -2.57 -24.45 16.18
C LYS A 494 -3.21 -23.09 15.95
N LEU A 495 -4.53 -23.07 15.81
CA LEU A 495 -5.36 -21.88 15.75
C LEU A 495 -6.41 -21.98 16.84
N ALA A 496 -6.91 -20.84 17.33
CA ALA A 496 -8.10 -20.82 18.16
C ALA A 496 -9.31 -21.32 17.36
N ASP A 497 -10.24 -22.03 18.01
CA ASP A 497 -11.42 -22.59 17.35
C ASP A 497 -12.36 -21.49 16.83
N GLU A 498 -12.52 -20.41 17.60
CA GLU A 498 -13.36 -19.25 17.27
C GLU A 498 -12.66 -17.91 17.61
N GLY A 499 -13.14 -16.82 17.01
CA GLY A 499 -12.67 -15.46 17.29
C GLY A 499 -11.23 -15.18 16.84
N VAL A 500 -10.62 -14.12 17.38
CA VAL A 500 -9.24 -13.72 17.03
C VAL A 500 -8.17 -14.57 17.74
N GLY A 501 -8.54 -15.26 18.82
CA GLY A 501 -7.59 -15.99 19.67
C GLY A 501 -6.62 -15.05 20.40
N THR A 502 -5.42 -15.55 20.71
CA THR A 502 -4.40 -14.78 21.44
C THR A 502 -3.18 -14.49 20.58
N ALA A 503 -2.55 -13.35 20.80
CA ALA A 503 -1.30 -12.99 20.14
C ALA A 503 -0.15 -13.97 20.42
N GLU A 504 -0.19 -14.65 21.58
CA GLU A 504 0.83 -15.59 22.04
C GLU A 504 1.05 -16.75 21.05
N ASP A 505 -0.03 -17.21 20.40
CA ASP A 505 -0.01 -18.30 19.41
C ASP A 505 0.70 -17.90 18.11
N TRP A 506 0.84 -16.60 17.86
CA TRP A 506 1.44 -16.02 16.65
C TRP A 506 2.87 -15.52 16.86
N ILE A 507 3.32 -15.49 18.11
CA ILE A 507 4.71 -15.18 18.46
C ILE A 507 5.59 -16.38 18.09
N ILE A 508 6.63 -16.11 17.32
CA ILE A 508 7.59 -17.13 16.90
C ILE A 508 8.47 -17.51 18.09
N ARG A 509 8.37 -18.77 18.51
CA ARG A 509 9.14 -19.32 19.63
C ARG A 509 10.51 -19.81 19.19
N GLY A 510 11.51 -19.55 20.01
CA GLY A 510 12.88 -19.97 19.76
C GLY A 510 13.15 -21.39 20.25
N ASP A 511 14.06 -22.11 19.58
CA ASP A 511 14.56 -23.43 19.99
C ASP A 511 15.55 -23.28 21.17
N THR A 512 15.07 -22.90 22.36
CA THR A 512 15.93 -22.82 23.55
C THR A 512 16.05 -24.18 24.25
N LYS A 513 17.30 -24.58 24.57
CA LYS A 513 17.60 -25.76 25.39
C LYS A 513 16.97 -25.61 26.78
N GLY A 514 15.79 -26.19 26.99
CA GLY A 514 15.08 -26.16 28.27
C GLY A 514 13.55 -26.17 28.12
N SER A 515 13.03 -25.74 26.98
CA SER A 515 11.60 -25.84 26.67
C SER A 515 11.24 -27.28 26.28
N LYS A 516 10.92 -28.12 27.27
CA LYS A 516 10.26 -29.43 27.03
C LYS A 516 8.78 -29.27 26.63
N LYS A 517 8.27 -28.03 26.48
CA LYS A 517 6.87 -27.73 26.15
C LYS A 517 6.64 -27.13 24.77
N SER A 518 7.66 -26.60 24.08
CA SER A 518 7.52 -26.20 22.67
C SER A 518 7.84 -27.40 21.79
N GLY A 519 6.80 -28.11 21.36
CA GLY A 519 6.95 -29.08 20.28
C GLY A 519 7.53 -28.38 19.08
N ASN A 520 8.80 -28.67 18.76
CA ASN A 520 9.43 -28.60 17.45
C ASN A 520 8.78 -27.56 16.51
N THR A 521 8.93 -26.26 16.79
CA THR A 521 8.34 -25.19 15.95
C THR A 521 9.08 -25.12 14.62
N LYS A 522 8.80 -26.10 13.76
CA LYS A 522 9.42 -26.28 12.44
C LYS A 522 8.66 -25.56 11.33
N TRP A 523 7.46 -25.04 11.58
CA TRP A 523 6.56 -24.52 10.54
C TRP A 523 7.15 -23.31 9.78
N HIS A 524 7.92 -22.45 10.45
CA HIS A 524 8.44 -21.22 9.84
C HIS A 524 9.69 -21.46 8.96
N GLY A 525 10.52 -22.46 9.29
CA GLY A 525 11.67 -22.86 8.47
C GLY A 525 12.85 -21.89 8.44
N PHE A 526 12.98 -20.98 9.41
CA PHE A 526 14.07 -19.99 9.47
C PHE A 526 15.29 -20.42 10.29
N GLY A 527 15.29 -21.65 10.83
CA GLY A 527 16.32 -22.10 11.76
C GLY A 527 16.18 -21.46 13.15
N PRO A 528 17.26 -21.38 13.94
CA PRO A 528 17.21 -20.93 15.32
C PRO A 528 16.93 -19.42 15.40
N LEU A 529 15.80 -19.05 16.01
CA LEU A 529 15.40 -17.67 16.27
C LEU A 529 15.38 -17.37 17.78
N ALA A 530 15.50 -16.10 18.14
CA ALA A 530 15.37 -15.66 19.52
C ALA A 530 13.89 -15.71 19.96
N ASP A 531 13.64 -16.29 21.13
CA ASP A 531 12.29 -16.43 21.67
C ASP A 531 11.61 -15.07 21.88
N GLY A 532 10.38 -14.92 21.38
CA GLY A 532 9.58 -13.70 21.57
C GLY A 532 10.10 -12.46 20.83
N PHE A 533 11.07 -12.61 19.92
CA PHE A 533 11.60 -11.49 19.16
C PHE A 533 10.78 -11.16 17.91
N ASN A 534 10.06 -12.15 17.37
CA ASN A 534 9.28 -12.02 16.15
C ASN A 534 7.86 -12.57 16.30
N MET A 535 6.94 -12.04 15.49
CA MET A 535 5.55 -12.50 15.36
C MET A 535 5.22 -12.67 13.87
N LEU A 536 4.29 -13.55 13.54
CA LEU A 536 3.64 -13.57 12.22
C LEU A 536 2.32 -12.80 12.28
N ASP A 537 2.12 -11.89 11.33
CA ASP A 537 0.88 -11.13 11.16
C ASP A 537 -0.24 -12.04 10.58
N PRO A 538 -1.37 -12.26 11.27
CA PRO A 538 -2.41 -13.16 10.81
C PRO A 538 -3.03 -12.73 9.48
N ILE A 539 -3.15 -11.42 9.23
CA ILE A 539 -3.77 -10.86 8.02
C ILE A 539 -2.91 -11.09 6.78
N LYS A 540 -1.67 -11.54 6.97
CA LYS A 540 -0.69 -11.84 5.93
C LYS A 540 -0.69 -13.34 5.68
N SER A 541 -1.57 -13.79 4.79
CA SER A 541 -1.79 -15.21 4.52
C SER A 541 -0.98 -15.68 3.32
N THR A 542 0.09 -16.42 3.59
CA THR A 542 0.89 -17.08 2.55
C THR A 542 0.38 -18.50 2.32
N ILE A 543 -0.16 -18.78 1.14
CA ILE A 543 -0.59 -20.10 0.71
C ILE A 543 0.62 -20.82 0.10
N VAL A 544 0.83 -22.08 0.48
CA VAL A 544 1.90 -22.95 0.00
C VAL A 544 1.29 -24.05 -0.86
N THR A 545 1.88 -24.26 -2.03
CA THR A 545 1.49 -25.28 -3.00
C THR A 545 2.37 -26.53 -2.88
N PRO A 546 1.88 -27.73 -3.24
CA PRO A 546 2.68 -28.96 -3.20
C PRO A 546 3.88 -28.92 -4.15
N GLY A 547 4.98 -29.61 -3.80
CA GLY A 547 6.12 -29.86 -4.69
C GLY A 547 7.48 -29.44 -4.16
N LEU A 548 7.53 -28.65 -3.09
CA LEU A 548 8.76 -28.26 -2.41
C LEU A 548 8.52 -28.37 -0.90
N ASN A 549 9.50 -28.87 -0.16
CA ASN A 549 9.45 -28.89 1.30
C ASN A 549 10.39 -27.85 1.94
N LEU A 550 10.25 -27.67 3.25
CA LEU A 550 11.04 -26.71 4.03
C LEU A 550 12.55 -27.01 4.05
N ASP A 551 12.96 -28.25 3.77
CA ASP A 551 14.37 -28.65 3.64
C ASP A 551 14.95 -28.31 2.25
N GLY A 552 14.14 -27.71 1.37
CA GLY A 552 14.53 -27.34 0.01
C GLY A 552 14.67 -28.54 -0.92
N LYS A 553 13.99 -29.66 -0.62
CA LYS A 553 13.92 -30.82 -1.53
C LYS A 553 12.63 -30.75 -2.33
N PHE A 554 12.77 -30.92 -3.64
CA PHE A 554 11.65 -31.08 -4.55
C PHE A 554 11.05 -32.48 -4.40
N ASP A 555 9.73 -32.54 -4.37
CA ASP A 555 9.00 -33.81 -4.47
C ASP A 555 9.06 -34.34 -5.90
N LYS A 556 8.54 -35.55 -6.14
CA LYS A 556 8.48 -36.12 -7.51
C LYS A 556 7.52 -35.36 -8.44
N THR A 557 6.52 -34.73 -7.85
CA THR A 557 5.48 -33.96 -8.53
C THR A 557 5.24 -32.69 -7.77
N GLY A 558 4.90 -31.61 -8.48
CA GLY A 558 4.61 -30.33 -7.84
C GLY A 558 3.67 -29.46 -8.66
N ILE A 559 3.18 -28.42 -7.99
CA ILE A 559 2.26 -27.42 -8.52
C ILE A 559 2.91 -26.06 -8.31
N PRO A 560 3.65 -25.54 -9.29
CA PRO A 560 4.22 -24.19 -9.22
C PRO A 560 3.15 -23.12 -8.96
N ALA A 561 3.41 -22.23 -8.02
CA ALA A 561 2.44 -21.20 -7.62
C ALA A 561 2.12 -20.22 -8.77
N SER A 562 3.06 -19.98 -9.69
CA SER A 562 2.86 -19.15 -10.88
C SER A 562 1.75 -19.65 -11.81
N ILE A 563 1.48 -20.95 -11.84
CA ILE A 563 0.37 -21.52 -12.62
C ILE A 563 -0.95 -21.29 -11.88
N VAL A 564 -0.95 -21.49 -10.57
CA VAL A 564 -2.14 -21.26 -9.72
C VAL A 564 -2.56 -19.80 -9.81
N THR A 565 -1.64 -18.85 -9.71
CA THR A 565 -2.01 -17.42 -9.72
C THR A 565 -2.47 -16.93 -11.09
N LYS A 566 -1.97 -17.50 -12.19
CA LYS A 566 -2.54 -17.25 -13.53
C LYS A 566 -3.95 -17.81 -13.67
N TYR A 567 -4.19 -19.02 -13.17
CA TYR A 567 -5.55 -19.59 -13.10
C TYR A 567 -6.49 -18.69 -12.30
N LEU A 568 -6.08 -18.28 -11.10
CA LEU A 568 -6.85 -17.37 -10.26
C LEU A 568 -7.15 -16.04 -10.95
N ALA A 569 -6.19 -15.47 -11.70
CA ALA A 569 -6.37 -14.20 -12.41
C ALA A 569 -7.48 -14.27 -13.48
N GLU A 570 -7.52 -15.33 -14.31
CA GLU A 570 -8.59 -15.52 -15.30
C GLU A 570 -9.95 -15.86 -14.64
N HIS A 571 -9.94 -16.28 -13.36
CA HIS A 571 -11.14 -16.53 -12.55
C HIS A 571 -11.48 -15.34 -11.62
N GLY A 572 -10.95 -14.14 -11.90
CA GLY A 572 -11.31 -12.90 -11.21
C GLY A 572 -10.65 -12.70 -9.83
N VAL A 573 -9.59 -13.47 -9.52
CA VAL A 573 -8.83 -13.35 -8.27
C VAL A 573 -7.40 -12.90 -8.58
N VAL A 574 -7.09 -11.64 -8.24
CA VAL A 574 -5.74 -11.09 -8.37
C VAL A 574 -4.95 -11.36 -7.09
N VAL A 575 -3.74 -11.87 -7.27
CA VAL A 575 -2.82 -12.20 -6.18
C VAL A 575 -1.69 -11.18 -6.14
N GLU A 576 -1.37 -10.71 -4.93
CA GLU A 576 -0.45 -9.61 -4.67
C GLU A 576 1.02 -10.02 -4.94
N LYS A 577 1.44 -11.17 -4.40
CA LYS A 577 2.79 -11.70 -4.61
C LYS A 577 2.72 -13.20 -4.88
N THR A 578 3.45 -13.63 -5.89
CA THR A 578 3.67 -15.04 -6.21
C THR A 578 5.14 -15.38 -5.96
N GLY A 579 5.44 -16.56 -5.46
CA GLY A 579 6.78 -17.14 -5.34
C GLY A 579 6.87 -18.43 -6.16
N LEU A 580 7.83 -19.30 -5.86
CA LEU A 580 7.98 -20.58 -6.58
C LEU A 580 6.86 -21.57 -6.26
N TYR A 581 6.63 -21.83 -4.96
CA TYR A 581 5.61 -22.74 -4.41
C TYR A 581 4.78 -22.08 -3.32
N SER A 582 4.72 -20.75 -3.34
CA SER A 582 3.90 -20.01 -2.42
C SER A 582 3.33 -18.78 -3.12
N PHE A 583 2.19 -18.31 -2.66
CA PHE A 583 1.64 -17.03 -3.07
C PHE A 583 0.90 -16.41 -1.90
N PHE A 584 0.75 -15.11 -1.94
CA PHE A 584 0.43 -14.30 -0.77
C PHE A 584 -0.86 -13.52 -0.98
N ILE A 585 -1.72 -13.53 0.04
CA ILE A 585 -2.97 -12.79 0.09
C ILE A 585 -3.02 -11.98 1.37
N MET A 586 -3.46 -10.73 1.22
CA MET A 586 -3.54 -9.76 2.28
C MET A 586 -4.98 -9.46 2.63
N PHE A 587 -5.34 -9.61 3.90
CA PHE A 587 -6.63 -9.18 4.43
C PHE A 587 -6.48 -7.73 4.89
N THR A 588 -7.12 -6.80 4.18
CA THR A 588 -7.10 -5.37 4.51
C THR A 588 -8.40 -4.98 5.21
N ILE A 589 -8.45 -3.80 5.83
CA ILE A 589 -9.70 -3.27 6.42
C ILE A 589 -10.80 -3.01 5.37
N GLY A 590 -10.47 -3.05 4.07
CA GLY A 590 -11.43 -2.91 2.98
C GLY A 590 -11.98 -4.25 2.45
N ILE A 591 -11.58 -5.39 3.01
CA ILE A 591 -12.12 -6.69 2.60
C ILE A 591 -13.55 -6.84 3.13
N THR A 592 -14.45 -7.34 2.29
CA THR A 592 -15.82 -7.63 2.70
C THR A 592 -15.90 -9.04 3.28
N LYS A 593 -16.74 -9.21 4.31
CA LYS A 593 -16.97 -10.51 4.95
C LYS A 593 -17.24 -11.61 3.94
N GLY A 594 -16.49 -12.71 4.05
CA GLY A 594 -16.68 -13.90 3.23
C GLY A 594 -16.18 -13.80 1.78
N ARG A 595 -15.49 -12.73 1.36
CA ARG A 595 -14.88 -12.65 0.01
C ARG A 595 -13.88 -13.79 -0.25
N TRP A 596 -13.23 -14.28 0.80
CA TRP A 596 -12.32 -15.43 0.72
C TRP A 596 -13.03 -16.75 0.36
N ASN A 597 -14.36 -16.85 0.47
CA ASN A 597 -15.11 -18.02 0.00
C ASN A 597 -14.97 -18.20 -1.53
N THR A 598 -14.96 -17.10 -2.28
CA THR A 598 -14.75 -17.13 -3.74
C THR A 598 -13.36 -17.67 -4.08
N LEU A 599 -12.34 -17.25 -3.32
CA LEU A 599 -11.00 -17.80 -3.46
C LEU A 599 -10.96 -19.29 -3.12
N LEU A 600 -11.55 -19.69 -2.00
CA LEU A 600 -11.58 -21.09 -1.57
C LEU A 600 -12.26 -21.98 -2.62
N ALA A 601 -13.35 -21.51 -3.22
CA ALA A 601 -14.03 -22.18 -4.33
C ALA A 601 -13.13 -22.27 -5.58
N ALA A 602 -12.44 -21.19 -5.95
CA ALA A 602 -11.51 -21.19 -7.08
C ALA A 602 -10.32 -22.15 -6.88
N LEU A 603 -9.82 -22.30 -5.64
CA LEU A 603 -8.78 -23.29 -5.33
C LEU A 603 -9.29 -24.73 -5.45
N GLN A 604 -10.55 -24.99 -5.08
CA GLN A 604 -11.17 -26.30 -5.30
C GLN A 604 -11.35 -26.59 -6.80
N GLN A 605 -11.82 -25.61 -7.58
CA GLN A 605 -11.92 -25.72 -9.03
C GLN A 605 -10.56 -25.99 -9.69
N PHE A 606 -9.50 -25.31 -9.24
CA PHE A 606 -8.15 -25.58 -9.69
C PHE A 606 -7.74 -27.03 -9.44
N LYS A 607 -8.00 -27.56 -8.22
CA LYS A 607 -7.68 -28.96 -7.88
C LYS A 607 -8.44 -29.93 -8.78
N ASP A 608 -9.74 -29.71 -8.96
CA ASP A 608 -10.60 -30.49 -9.85
C ASP A 608 -10.10 -30.52 -11.30
N ASP A 609 -9.74 -29.37 -11.84
CA ASP A 609 -9.23 -29.22 -13.20
C ASP A 609 -7.84 -29.86 -13.36
N TYR A 610 -7.01 -29.76 -12.32
CA TYR A 610 -5.70 -30.39 -12.27
C TYR A 610 -5.82 -31.93 -12.26
N GLU A 611 -6.75 -32.49 -11.49
CA GLU A 611 -6.96 -33.94 -11.41
C GLU A 611 -7.53 -34.51 -12.71
N LYS A 612 -8.49 -33.81 -13.31
CA LYS A 612 -9.06 -34.13 -14.63
C LYS A 612 -8.07 -33.87 -15.76
N ASN A 613 -6.95 -33.19 -15.48
CA ASN A 613 -5.98 -32.70 -16.45
C ASN A 613 -6.66 -31.94 -17.60
N GLN A 614 -7.55 -31.00 -17.24
CA GLN A 614 -8.30 -30.22 -18.22
C GLN A 614 -7.36 -29.52 -19.20
N PRO A 615 -7.74 -29.45 -20.50
CA PRO A 615 -6.91 -28.80 -21.49
C PRO A 615 -6.87 -27.29 -21.24
N MET A 616 -5.68 -26.71 -21.36
CA MET A 616 -5.39 -25.31 -21.03
C MET A 616 -6.28 -24.32 -21.80
N TRP A 617 -6.59 -24.57 -23.08
CA TRP A 617 -7.46 -23.70 -23.87
C TRP A 617 -8.87 -23.49 -23.28
N ARG A 618 -9.33 -24.45 -22.46
CA ARG A 618 -10.65 -24.40 -21.83
C ARG A 618 -10.66 -23.60 -20.54
N ILE A 619 -9.59 -23.72 -19.74
CA ILE A 619 -9.52 -23.16 -18.38
C ILE A 619 -8.68 -21.87 -18.29
N LEU A 620 -7.80 -21.65 -19.27
CA LEU A 620 -6.86 -20.53 -19.37
C LEU A 620 -6.82 -20.01 -20.83
N PRO A 621 -7.97 -19.62 -21.42
CA PRO A 621 -8.05 -19.18 -22.81
C PRO A 621 -7.22 -17.93 -23.11
N GLU A 622 -7.15 -16.95 -22.19
CA GLU A 622 -6.42 -15.71 -22.44
C GLU A 622 -4.91 -15.97 -22.48
N PHE A 623 -4.42 -16.77 -21.52
CA PHE A 623 -3.03 -17.25 -21.51
C PHE A 623 -2.68 -18.04 -22.78
N CYS A 624 -3.58 -18.92 -23.26
CA CYS A 624 -3.34 -19.69 -24.49
C CYS A 624 -3.34 -18.82 -25.75
N GLN A 625 -4.11 -17.73 -25.80
CA GLN A 625 -4.08 -16.79 -26.93
C GLN A 625 -2.71 -16.11 -27.05
N GLN A 626 -2.09 -15.77 -25.92
CA GLN A 626 -0.75 -15.18 -25.88
C GLN A 626 0.35 -16.23 -26.11
N HIS A 627 0.13 -17.46 -25.63
CA HIS A 627 1.12 -18.54 -25.67
C HIS A 627 0.56 -19.83 -26.25
N LYS A 628 0.31 -19.83 -27.57
CA LYS A 628 -0.34 -20.94 -28.32
C LYS A 628 0.28 -22.33 -28.11
N ARG A 629 1.57 -22.41 -27.74
CA ARG A 629 2.24 -23.70 -27.48
C ARG A 629 1.60 -24.51 -26.35
N TYR A 630 0.92 -23.86 -25.40
CA TYR A 630 0.31 -24.53 -24.26
C TYR A 630 -1.14 -24.97 -24.52
N GLU A 631 -1.75 -24.57 -25.64
CA GLU A 631 -3.16 -24.80 -25.95
C GLU A 631 -3.56 -26.28 -25.81
N ARG A 632 -2.70 -27.19 -26.29
CA ARG A 632 -2.95 -28.64 -26.26
C ARG A 632 -2.47 -29.35 -24.99
N MET A 633 -1.81 -28.65 -24.07
CA MET A 633 -1.37 -29.24 -22.80
C MET A 633 -2.53 -29.31 -21.82
N GLY A 634 -2.53 -30.32 -20.95
CA GLY A 634 -3.39 -30.33 -19.77
C GLY A 634 -2.78 -29.53 -18.63
N LEU A 635 -3.62 -29.06 -17.68
CA LEU A 635 -3.17 -28.28 -16.53
C LEU A 635 -2.09 -29.01 -15.70
N ARG A 636 -2.30 -30.30 -15.43
CA ARG A 636 -1.33 -31.10 -14.68
C ARG A 636 -0.04 -31.28 -15.46
N ASP A 637 -0.12 -31.47 -16.77
CA ASP A 637 1.08 -31.62 -17.61
C ASP A 637 1.93 -30.34 -17.60
N LEU A 638 1.29 -29.16 -17.64
CA LEU A 638 1.99 -27.88 -17.52
C LEU A 638 2.64 -27.71 -16.14
N CYS A 639 1.92 -28.03 -15.06
CA CYS A 639 2.48 -28.02 -13.71
C CYS A 639 3.72 -28.91 -13.60
N GLN A 640 3.66 -30.14 -14.13
CA GLN A 640 4.81 -31.05 -14.10
C GLN A 640 5.96 -30.58 -14.98
N HIS A 641 5.68 -29.98 -16.14
CA HIS A 641 6.71 -29.41 -17.00
C HIS A 641 7.53 -28.33 -16.28
N VAL A 642 6.86 -27.34 -15.67
CA VAL A 642 7.52 -26.25 -14.94
C VAL A 642 8.20 -26.77 -13.66
N HIS A 643 7.56 -27.69 -12.94
CA HIS A 643 8.14 -28.32 -11.75
C HIS A 643 9.45 -29.07 -12.05
N GLN A 644 9.50 -29.84 -13.13
CA GLN A 644 10.70 -30.55 -13.56
C GLN A 644 11.85 -29.60 -13.93
N LEU A 645 11.55 -28.46 -14.55
CA LEU A 645 12.55 -27.42 -14.80
C LEU A 645 13.06 -26.82 -13.49
N TYR A 646 12.19 -26.46 -12.55
CA TYR A 646 12.60 -25.97 -11.23
C TYR A 646 13.50 -26.98 -10.49
N ALA A 647 13.16 -28.27 -10.53
CA ALA A 647 13.96 -29.33 -9.92
C ALA A 647 15.31 -29.55 -10.63
N LYS A 648 15.33 -29.52 -11.98
CA LYS A 648 16.56 -29.70 -12.79
C LYS A 648 17.64 -28.68 -12.43
N TYR A 649 17.27 -27.43 -12.18
CA TYR A 649 18.20 -26.35 -11.84
C TYR A 649 18.33 -26.07 -10.34
N ASP A 650 17.67 -26.87 -9.48
CA ASP A 650 17.63 -26.70 -8.02
C ASP A 650 17.37 -25.24 -7.60
N ILE A 651 16.35 -24.63 -8.22
CA ILE A 651 16.15 -23.17 -8.17
C ILE A 651 15.90 -22.65 -6.75
N ALA A 652 15.35 -23.48 -5.86
CA ALA A 652 15.11 -23.13 -4.46
C ALA A 652 16.43 -22.88 -3.71
N ARG A 653 17.47 -23.67 -3.98
CA ARG A 653 18.80 -23.46 -3.40
C ARG A 653 19.55 -22.37 -4.11
N LEU A 654 19.50 -22.31 -5.44
CA LEU A 654 20.16 -21.27 -6.22
C LEU A 654 19.71 -19.86 -5.80
N THR A 655 18.39 -19.66 -5.65
CA THR A 655 17.84 -18.40 -5.14
C THR A 655 18.26 -18.09 -3.71
N THR A 656 18.34 -19.09 -2.83
CA THR A 656 18.80 -18.89 -1.45
C THR A 656 20.29 -18.52 -1.40
N GLU A 657 21.14 -19.29 -2.07
CA GLU A 657 22.58 -19.08 -2.15
C GLU A 657 22.95 -17.74 -2.77
N MET A 658 22.21 -17.29 -3.78
CA MET A 658 22.42 -16.01 -4.43
C MET A 658 22.30 -14.84 -3.44
N TYR A 659 21.25 -14.80 -2.62
CA TYR A 659 21.04 -13.74 -1.63
C TYR A 659 21.95 -13.86 -0.40
N LEU A 660 22.44 -15.07 -0.08
CA LEU A 660 23.36 -15.30 1.02
C LEU A 660 24.84 -15.17 0.62
N SER A 661 25.13 -15.10 -0.68
CA SER A 661 26.48 -14.96 -1.20
C SER A 661 27.18 -13.69 -0.71
N ASP A 662 28.51 -13.67 -0.82
CA ASP A 662 29.29 -12.48 -0.48
C ASP A 662 29.14 -11.42 -1.56
N LEU A 663 28.54 -10.30 -1.16
CA LEU A 663 28.34 -9.11 -1.98
C LEU A 663 29.43 -8.11 -1.61
N THR A 664 30.31 -7.82 -2.57
CA THR A 664 31.47 -6.96 -2.33
C THR A 664 31.17 -5.55 -2.84
N PRO A 665 31.13 -4.52 -1.96
CA PRO A 665 31.01 -3.14 -2.39
C PRO A 665 32.38 -2.61 -2.85
N ALA A 666 32.57 -2.50 -4.16
CA ALA A 666 33.81 -1.99 -4.76
C ALA A 666 33.82 -0.45 -4.84
N MET A 667 32.64 0.17 -4.86
CA MET A 667 32.46 1.61 -4.99
C MET A 667 31.28 2.06 -4.14
N LYS A 668 31.26 3.33 -3.70
CA LYS A 668 30.08 3.89 -3.05
C LYS A 668 28.89 3.89 -4.03
N PRO A 669 27.64 3.63 -3.56
CA PRO A 669 26.48 3.63 -4.44
C PRO A 669 26.24 4.95 -5.18
N SER A 670 26.49 6.09 -4.52
CA SER A 670 26.42 7.41 -5.14
C SER A 670 27.39 7.58 -6.31
N ASP A 671 28.63 7.12 -6.12
CA ASP A 671 29.70 7.27 -7.11
C ASP A 671 29.41 6.37 -8.32
N ALA A 672 29.01 5.12 -8.07
CA ALA A 672 28.66 4.17 -9.12
C ALA A 672 27.44 4.63 -9.92
N PHE A 673 26.42 5.19 -9.28
CA PHE A 673 25.27 5.76 -9.97
C PHE A 673 25.65 7.01 -10.78
N ALA A 674 26.55 7.85 -10.27
CA ALA A 674 27.02 9.05 -10.98
C ALA A 674 27.72 8.74 -12.32
N HIS A 675 28.26 7.53 -12.51
CA HIS A 675 28.81 7.10 -13.80
C HIS A 675 27.76 7.15 -14.93
N ILE A 676 26.47 6.96 -14.64
CA ILE A 676 25.37 7.10 -15.62
C ILE A 676 25.32 8.53 -16.15
N ALA A 677 25.23 9.51 -15.24
CA ALA A 677 25.19 10.94 -15.60
C ALA A 677 26.46 11.40 -16.33
N GLN A 678 27.61 10.83 -15.97
CA GLN A 678 28.90 11.11 -16.58
C GLN A 678 29.15 10.33 -17.88
N ARG A 679 28.22 9.46 -18.28
CA ARG A 679 28.34 8.59 -19.46
C ARG A 679 29.61 7.73 -19.44
N ARG A 680 29.97 7.23 -18.25
CA ARG A 680 31.11 6.35 -17.99
C ARG A 680 30.63 4.93 -17.67
N THR A 681 29.68 4.44 -18.45
CA THR A 681 29.03 3.14 -18.32
C THR A 681 29.30 2.27 -19.55
N GLU A 682 29.30 0.96 -19.35
CA GLU A 682 29.45 -0.04 -20.41
C GLU A 682 28.33 -1.06 -20.27
N ARG A 683 27.70 -1.41 -21.39
CA ARG A 683 26.66 -2.43 -21.42
C ARG A 683 27.30 -3.80 -21.60
N VAL A 684 27.12 -4.68 -20.62
CA VAL A 684 27.85 -5.95 -20.55
C VAL A 684 26.87 -7.12 -20.66
N PRO A 685 27.12 -8.11 -21.53
CA PRO A 685 26.25 -9.28 -21.65
C PRO A 685 26.32 -10.15 -20.39
N ILE A 686 25.24 -10.89 -20.07
CA ILE A 686 25.16 -11.75 -18.86
C ILE A 686 26.40 -12.64 -18.67
N ASP A 687 26.93 -13.20 -19.76
CA ASP A 687 28.04 -14.15 -19.72
C ASP A 687 29.38 -13.52 -19.31
N GLU A 688 29.50 -12.19 -19.35
CA GLU A 688 30.72 -11.42 -19.05
C GLU A 688 30.55 -10.54 -17.79
N LEU A 689 29.47 -10.71 -17.03
CA LEU A 689 29.19 -9.88 -15.85
C LEU A 689 30.09 -10.18 -14.65
N GLU A 690 30.63 -11.40 -14.51
CA GLU A 690 31.42 -11.78 -13.33
C GLU A 690 32.61 -10.82 -13.12
N GLY A 691 32.69 -10.20 -11.94
CA GLY A 691 33.72 -9.21 -11.61
C GLY A 691 33.40 -7.77 -12.00
N ARG A 692 32.31 -7.51 -12.75
CA ARG A 692 31.89 -6.16 -13.14
C ARG A 692 31.15 -5.45 -12.01
N ILE A 693 31.23 -4.11 -11.98
CA ILE A 693 30.57 -3.25 -10.99
C ILE A 693 29.26 -2.72 -11.58
N THR A 694 28.12 -3.01 -10.97
CA THR A 694 26.83 -2.50 -11.45
C THR A 694 26.68 -1.00 -11.21
N THR A 695 26.03 -0.30 -12.14
CA THR A 695 25.66 1.13 -12.00
C THR A 695 24.21 1.31 -11.57
N SER A 696 23.42 0.24 -11.66
CA SER A 696 21.99 0.22 -11.42
C SER A 696 21.62 -0.83 -10.37
N LEU A 697 20.41 -0.72 -9.82
CA LEU A 697 19.84 -1.77 -8.98
C LEU A 697 19.54 -2.99 -9.85
N ILE A 698 19.97 -4.19 -9.42
CA ILE A 698 19.55 -5.46 -10.02
C ILE A 698 18.54 -6.08 -9.08
N THR A 699 17.28 -6.21 -9.52
CA THR A 699 16.17 -6.62 -8.65
C THR A 699 15.31 -7.69 -9.33
N PRO A 700 15.51 -8.98 -8.99
CA PRO A 700 14.63 -10.05 -9.45
C PRO A 700 13.24 -9.98 -8.80
N TYR A 701 12.21 -10.20 -9.61
CA TYR A 701 10.81 -10.32 -9.22
C TYR A 701 10.28 -11.71 -9.61
N PRO A 702 9.64 -12.41 -8.66
CA PRO A 702 9.44 -12.09 -7.24
C PRO A 702 10.67 -12.37 -6.35
N PRO A 703 10.81 -11.75 -5.16
CA PRO A 703 9.88 -10.84 -4.48
C PRO A 703 10.12 -9.35 -4.75
N GLY A 704 11.06 -8.99 -5.63
CA GLY A 704 11.35 -7.58 -5.90
C GLY A 704 12.33 -6.94 -4.92
N ILE A 705 13.19 -7.76 -4.31
CA ILE A 705 14.21 -7.28 -3.37
C ILE A 705 15.53 -7.12 -4.10
N PRO A 706 16.15 -5.94 -4.03
CA PRO A 706 17.39 -5.65 -4.72
C PRO A 706 18.47 -6.66 -4.34
N LEU A 707 18.94 -7.38 -5.35
CA LEU A 707 20.03 -8.34 -5.24
C LEU A 707 21.36 -7.59 -5.18
N LEU A 708 21.59 -6.70 -6.14
CA LEU A 708 22.75 -5.81 -6.18
C LEU A 708 22.33 -4.35 -6.14
N ILE A 709 23.15 -3.56 -5.47
CA ILE A 709 23.08 -2.10 -5.48
C ILE A 709 24.20 -1.49 -6.30
N PRO A 710 24.05 -0.27 -6.85
CA PRO A 710 25.13 0.43 -7.52
C PRO A 710 26.44 0.36 -6.72
N GLY A 711 27.54 0.02 -7.37
CA GLY A 711 28.86 -0.10 -6.74
C GLY A 711 29.21 -1.49 -6.21
N GLU A 712 28.26 -2.43 -6.17
CA GLU A 712 28.55 -3.83 -5.87
C GLU A 712 28.99 -4.62 -7.11
N VAL A 713 29.72 -5.69 -6.86
CA VAL A 713 30.32 -6.55 -7.89
C VAL A 713 29.44 -7.78 -8.15
N PHE A 714 29.21 -8.10 -9.43
CA PHE A 714 28.60 -9.37 -9.82
C PHE A 714 29.53 -10.54 -9.49
N ASN A 715 29.05 -11.47 -8.68
CA ASN A 715 29.76 -12.72 -8.39
C ASN A 715 29.22 -13.89 -9.24
N LYS A 716 29.93 -15.02 -9.22
CA LYS A 716 29.56 -16.23 -9.96
C LYS A 716 28.12 -16.70 -9.70
N LYS A 717 27.69 -16.73 -8.43
CA LYS A 717 26.36 -17.23 -8.03
C LYS A 717 25.22 -16.38 -8.61
N ILE A 718 25.42 -15.06 -8.65
CA ILE A 718 24.47 -14.12 -9.28
C ILE A 718 24.42 -14.37 -10.78
N VAL A 719 25.58 -14.46 -11.44
CA VAL A 719 25.65 -14.71 -12.88
C VAL A 719 25.01 -16.05 -13.25
N ASP A 720 25.24 -17.11 -12.47
CA ASP A 720 24.62 -18.42 -12.68
C ASP A 720 23.08 -18.35 -12.58
N TYR A 721 22.54 -17.56 -11.64
CA TYR A 721 21.10 -17.30 -11.54
C TYR A 721 20.55 -16.53 -12.75
N LEU A 722 21.26 -15.50 -13.22
CA LEU A 722 20.84 -14.73 -14.40
C LEU A 722 20.85 -15.60 -15.68
N LYS A 723 21.83 -16.50 -15.81
CA LYS A 723 21.88 -17.48 -16.91
C LYS A 723 20.71 -18.46 -16.85
N PHE A 724 20.40 -18.97 -15.65
CA PHE A 724 19.22 -19.80 -15.44
C PHE A 724 17.94 -19.04 -15.85
N SER A 725 17.78 -17.79 -15.41
CA SER A 725 16.58 -17.00 -15.73
C SER A 725 16.40 -16.84 -17.23
N ARG A 726 17.48 -16.53 -17.97
CA ARG A 726 17.49 -16.45 -19.43
C ARG A 726 17.06 -17.78 -20.09
N GLU A 727 17.62 -18.90 -19.64
CA GLU A 727 17.29 -20.22 -20.19
C GLU A 727 15.85 -20.65 -19.86
N PHE A 728 15.39 -20.37 -18.64
CA PHE A 728 14.04 -20.67 -18.18
C PHE A 728 12.99 -19.90 -18.99
N SER A 729 13.20 -18.60 -19.22
CA SER A 729 12.31 -17.77 -20.04
C SER A 729 12.17 -18.32 -21.47
N ALA A 730 13.27 -18.80 -22.07
CA ALA A 730 13.21 -19.41 -23.41
C ALA A 730 12.44 -20.75 -23.42
N LEU A 731 12.58 -21.57 -22.37
CA LEU A 731 11.92 -22.87 -22.28
C LEU A 731 10.44 -22.77 -21.90
N SER A 732 10.08 -21.81 -21.06
CA SER A 732 8.74 -21.62 -20.48
C SER A 732 8.24 -20.17 -20.65
N PRO A 733 7.98 -19.70 -21.90
CA PRO A 733 7.43 -18.38 -22.12
C PRO A 733 6.08 -18.22 -21.40
N GLY A 734 5.79 -17.03 -20.89
CA GLY A 734 4.67 -16.73 -20.01
C GLY A 734 4.97 -16.93 -18.52
N PHE A 735 6.09 -17.56 -18.15
CA PHE A 735 6.52 -17.77 -16.76
C PHE A 735 7.84 -17.07 -16.43
N GLU A 736 8.24 -16.08 -17.21
CA GLU A 736 9.50 -15.37 -17.09
C GLU A 736 9.68 -14.73 -15.70
N THR A 737 10.93 -14.66 -15.26
CA THR A 737 11.28 -13.85 -14.09
C THR A 737 11.58 -12.44 -14.58
N ASP A 738 10.86 -11.45 -14.06
CA ASP A 738 11.15 -10.05 -14.35
C ASP A 738 12.34 -9.60 -13.51
N ILE A 739 13.42 -9.14 -14.13
CA ILE A 739 14.62 -8.69 -13.43
C ILE A 739 14.89 -7.24 -13.81
N HIS A 740 14.46 -6.33 -12.93
CA HIS A 740 14.74 -4.91 -13.11
C HIS A 740 16.24 -4.66 -13.08
N GLY A 741 16.71 -3.81 -13.99
CA GLY A 741 18.12 -3.47 -14.16
C GLY A 741 18.84 -4.28 -15.23
N LEU A 742 18.20 -5.31 -15.79
CA LEU A 742 18.61 -5.90 -17.05
C LEU A 742 18.06 -5.09 -18.22
N VAL A 743 18.79 -5.13 -19.34
CA VAL A 743 18.39 -4.56 -20.61
C VAL A 743 18.27 -5.67 -21.63
N GLU A 744 17.10 -5.76 -22.23
CA GLU A 744 16.78 -6.69 -23.30
C GLU A 744 17.03 -6.01 -24.65
N ILE A 745 17.76 -6.69 -25.53
CA ILE A 745 17.97 -6.27 -26.91
C ILE A 745 17.58 -7.44 -27.80
N GLU A 746 16.52 -7.23 -28.58
CA GLU A 746 16.07 -8.16 -29.62
C GLU A 746 16.84 -7.88 -30.92
N ASP A 747 17.42 -8.92 -31.51
CA ASP A 747 18.06 -8.82 -32.82
C ASP A 747 17.04 -8.88 -33.98
N VAL A 748 17.52 -8.74 -35.22
CA VAL A 748 16.67 -8.76 -36.42
C VAL A 748 15.99 -10.11 -36.67
N ASP A 749 16.48 -11.18 -36.04
CA ASP A 749 15.97 -12.54 -36.16
C ASP A 749 15.01 -12.89 -34.99
N GLY A 750 14.76 -11.95 -34.07
CA GLY A 750 13.88 -12.10 -32.92
C GLY A 750 14.54 -12.76 -31.70
N ASN A 751 15.87 -12.91 -31.67
CA ASN A 751 16.57 -13.45 -30.50
C ASN A 751 16.81 -12.35 -29.47
N VAL A 752 16.40 -12.61 -28.23
CA VAL A 752 16.58 -11.67 -27.12
C VAL A 752 17.92 -11.93 -26.42
N SER A 753 18.77 -10.91 -26.39
CA SER A 753 20.01 -10.88 -25.61
C SER A 753 19.85 -9.98 -24.38
N TYR A 754 20.39 -10.42 -23.26
CA TYR A 754 20.27 -9.74 -21.96
C TYR A 754 21.61 -9.14 -21.51
N PHE A 755 21.56 -7.90 -21.03
CA PHE A 755 22.71 -7.13 -20.60
C PHE A 755 22.46 -6.46 -19.25
N ALA A 756 23.52 -6.01 -18.57
CA ALA A 756 23.43 -5.06 -17.47
C ALA A 756 24.41 -3.89 -17.68
N ASP A 757 24.02 -2.70 -17.25
CA ASP A 757 24.85 -1.50 -17.36
C ASP A 757 25.83 -1.43 -16.17
N CYS A 758 27.12 -1.56 -16.49
CA CYS A 758 28.22 -1.60 -15.53
C CYS A 758 29.10 -0.35 -15.63
N VAL A 759 29.96 -0.14 -14.63
CA VAL A 759 31.03 0.86 -14.71
C VAL A 759 31.97 0.47 -15.85
N ALA A 760 32.26 1.42 -16.74
CA ALA A 760 33.18 1.19 -17.85
C ALA A 760 34.58 0.91 -17.30
N GLU A 761 35.23 -0.15 -17.82
CA GLU A 761 36.64 -0.37 -17.52
C GLU A 761 37.46 0.74 -18.18
N VAL A 762 38.28 1.45 -17.40
CA VAL A 762 39.22 2.42 -17.97
C VAL A 762 40.22 1.62 -18.79
N GLU A 763 40.30 1.86 -20.12
CA GLU A 763 41.44 1.41 -20.91
C GLU A 763 42.71 2.00 -20.28
N VAL A 764 43.37 1.25 -19.40
CA VAL A 764 44.80 1.40 -19.21
C VAL A 764 45.38 1.01 -20.56
N ALA A 765 45.76 2.01 -21.34
CA ALA A 765 46.35 1.86 -22.67
C ALA A 765 47.49 0.83 -22.64
N ARG A 766 47.16 -0.45 -22.83
CA ARG A 766 48.09 -1.49 -23.20
C ARG A 766 48.36 -1.25 -24.67
N SER A 767 49.47 -0.60 -24.95
CA SER A 767 50.04 -0.47 -26.29
C SER A 767 50.14 -1.86 -26.95
N LYS A 768 49.14 -2.22 -27.77
CA LYS A 768 49.29 -3.32 -28.73
C LYS A 768 50.15 -2.80 -29.90
N PRO A 769 51.15 -3.56 -30.37
CA PRO A 769 51.99 -3.13 -31.49
C PRO A 769 51.16 -3.05 -32.77
N ALA A 770 51.30 -1.95 -33.51
CA ALA A 770 50.63 -1.73 -34.78
C ALA A 770 51.00 -2.81 -35.81
N ALA A 771 50.01 -3.57 -36.27
CA ALA A 771 50.13 -4.41 -37.45
C ALA A 771 50.05 -3.54 -38.71
N LYS A 772 51.15 -3.52 -39.48
CA LYS A 772 51.23 -2.90 -40.81
C LYS A 772 50.16 -3.47 -41.74
N LYS A 773 49.36 -2.61 -42.38
CA LYS A 773 48.68 -2.92 -43.64
C LYS A 773 49.25 -2.07 -44.77
N ALA A 774 49.70 -2.75 -45.81
CA ALA A 774 50.21 -2.20 -47.06
C ALA A 774 49.07 -1.69 -47.97
N SER A 775 49.46 -0.77 -48.85
CA SER A 775 48.69 0.12 -49.73
C SER A 775 48.21 -0.48 -51.06
N ALA A 776 47.12 0.09 -51.62
CA ALA A 776 46.93 0.44 -53.05
C ALA A 776 45.72 1.41 -53.18
N GLN A 777 45.92 2.73 -53.46
CA GLN A 777 45.78 3.43 -54.76
C GLN A 777 44.35 3.43 -55.37
N LYS A 778 43.75 4.48 -55.96
CA LYS A 778 44.01 5.93 -56.16
C LYS A 778 42.80 6.48 -56.97
N ALA A 779 42.26 7.67 -56.67
CA ALA A 779 41.78 8.67 -57.65
C ALA A 779 41.18 9.93 -56.97
N LEU A 780 41.66 11.10 -57.39
CA LEU A 780 41.32 12.50 -57.05
C LEU A 780 40.44 13.10 -58.20
N PRO A 781 39.96 14.38 -58.23
CA PRO A 781 40.37 15.55 -57.42
C PRO A 781 39.26 16.52 -56.92
N ALA A 782 39.70 17.46 -56.06
CA ALA A 782 39.06 18.71 -55.60
C ALA A 782 39.09 19.82 -56.72
N PRO A 783 38.68 21.11 -56.54
CA PRO A 783 39.13 22.08 -55.50
C PRO A 783 38.00 23.10 -55.07
N THR A 784 38.12 24.12 -54.21
CA THR A 784 39.12 25.21 -54.11
C THR A 784 38.86 26.12 -52.87
N VAL A 785 39.95 26.43 -52.13
CA VAL A 785 40.47 27.77 -51.67
C VAL A 785 39.65 28.59 -50.62
N ALA A 786 40.09 28.72 -49.35
CA ALA A 786 41.06 29.68 -48.73
C ALA A 786 40.54 31.15 -48.65
N ALA A 787 40.80 32.02 -47.66
CA ALA A 787 41.81 32.20 -46.61
C ALA A 787 41.23 33.18 -45.53
N LYS A 788 41.37 32.93 -44.22
CA LYS A 788 42.38 33.43 -43.24
C LYS A 788 42.44 34.97 -42.93
N LYS A 789 42.32 35.24 -41.60
CA LYS A 789 42.90 36.35 -40.77
C LYS A 789 42.25 37.75 -40.89
N GLY A 790 42.07 38.54 -39.84
CA GLY A 790 42.36 38.41 -38.41
C GLY A 790 42.12 39.73 -37.64
N ALA A 791 42.17 39.61 -36.31
CA ALA A 791 42.53 40.59 -35.27
C ALA A 791 41.74 41.90 -35.00
N ALA A 792 41.58 42.16 -33.69
CA ALA A 792 41.72 43.42 -32.93
C ALA A 792 40.46 44.13 -32.35
N LYS A 793 40.27 43.91 -31.04
CA LYS A 793 40.15 44.89 -29.92
C LYS A 793 39.35 46.21 -30.14
N SER A 794 38.30 46.42 -29.32
CA SER A 794 38.32 47.23 -28.08
C SER A 794 37.01 48.01 -27.76
N LYS A 795 36.63 47.94 -26.47
CA LYS A 795 36.08 48.96 -25.55
C LYS A 795 34.75 49.72 -25.83
N GLY A 796 33.86 49.60 -24.83
CA GLY A 796 33.02 50.67 -24.23
C GLY A 796 31.74 51.02 -25.01
N SER A 797 30.61 51.42 -24.44
CA SER A 797 30.13 51.62 -23.07
C SER A 797 28.69 52.12 -23.21
N ALA A 798 27.76 51.60 -22.40
CA ALA A 798 26.63 52.28 -21.77
C ALA A 798 25.53 53.03 -22.60
N LYS A 799 24.29 52.69 -22.21
CA LYS A 799 23.07 53.53 -21.98
C LYS A 799 21.93 53.55 -23.00
N LYS A 800 20.76 53.18 -22.42
CA LYS A 800 19.40 53.75 -22.49
C LYS A 800 18.48 53.37 -23.66
N ALA A 801 17.36 52.74 -23.26
CA ALA A 801 16.06 52.67 -23.94
C ALA A 801 15.47 54.08 -24.18
N PRO A 802 14.40 54.27 -25.01
CA PRO A 802 13.06 53.72 -24.76
C PRO A 802 12.25 53.28 -26.00
N PHE A 803 11.13 52.62 -25.72
CA PHE A 803 9.98 52.33 -26.61
C PHE A 803 9.45 53.57 -27.36
N PRO A 804 8.72 53.39 -28.50
CA PRO A 804 7.25 53.37 -28.41
C PRO A 804 6.52 52.40 -29.37
N LYS A 805 5.30 51.98 -28.97
CA LYS A 805 4.21 51.49 -29.87
C LYS A 805 3.59 52.69 -30.61
N PRO A 806 2.91 52.49 -31.76
CA PRO A 806 1.42 52.40 -31.80
C PRO A 806 0.92 51.33 -32.81
N ALA A 807 -0.11 50.53 -32.53
CA ALA A 807 -1.57 50.77 -32.60
C ALA A 807 -2.19 50.83 -34.03
N ILE A 808 -2.99 49.80 -34.33
CA ILE A 808 -4.31 49.78 -35.00
C ILE A 808 -4.41 50.13 -36.51
N ALA A 809 -4.90 49.17 -37.32
CA ALA A 809 -6.03 49.39 -38.25
C ALA A 809 -6.57 48.08 -38.87
N LYS A 810 -7.91 48.00 -38.95
CA LYS A 810 -8.76 46.99 -39.58
C LYS A 810 -8.65 47.01 -41.11
N SER A 811 -8.91 45.88 -41.79
CA SER A 811 -10.07 45.72 -42.70
C SER A 811 -9.96 44.49 -43.63
N THR A 812 -11.02 43.67 -43.55
CA THR A 812 -11.72 42.94 -44.63
C THR A 812 -11.11 42.84 -46.04
N ARG A 813 -11.01 41.61 -46.55
CA ARG A 813 -11.68 41.23 -47.82
C ARG A 813 -11.76 39.71 -48.02
N ALA A 814 -12.98 39.24 -48.30
CA ALA A 814 -13.28 37.91 -48.82
C ALA A 814 -12.98 37.82 -50.33
N ILE A 815 -12.54 36.65 -50.81
CA ILE A 815 -12.71 36.21 -52.21
C ILE A 815 -13.08 34.72 -52.24
N LYS A 816 -14.04 34.45 -53.12
CA LYS A 816 -14.83 33.25 -53.45
C LYS A 816 -14.08 32.07 -54.08
N GLU A 817 -14.67 30.89 -53.81
CA GLU A 817 -15.08 29.78 -54.70
C GLU A 817 -14.10 29.21 -55.75
N ARG A 818 -13.93 27.88 -55.71
CA ARG A 818 -14.28 26.99 -56.83
C ARG A 818 -14.69 25.60 -56.34
N ALA A 819 -15.69 25.07 -57.01
CA ALA A 819 -16.46 23.87 -56.72
C ALA A 819 -16.03 22.66 -57.58
N ASP A 820 -16.77 21.56 -57.36
CA ASP A 820 -16.98 20.36 -58.19
C ASP A 820 -16.10 19.14 -57.86
N ALA A 821 -16.59 17.90 -57.75
CA ALA A 821 -17.94 17.33 -57.74
C ALA A 821 -17.86 15.80 -57.43
N GLN A 822 -19.04 15.20 -57.19
CA GLN A 822 -19.47 13.78 -57.26
C GLN A 822 -19.52 12.99 -55.93
N THR A 823 -20.71 12.76 -55.31
CA THR A 823 -21.86 11.84 -55.63
C THR A 823 -21.47 10.35 -55.54
N ASP A 824 -22.19 9.40 -54.91
CA ASP A 824 -23.53 9.28 -54.34
C ASP A 824 -23.59 8.00 -53.47
N SER A 825 -24.41 7.98 -52.41
CA SER A 825 -25.41 6.91 -52.21
C SER A 825 -26.29 7.22 -50.99
N LEU A 826 -27.56 7.50 -51.30
CA LEU A 826 -28.73 7.62 -50.43
C LEU A 826 -29.28 6.23 -50.07
N VAL A 827 -29.79 6.06 -48.85
CA VAL A 827 -31.15 5.50 -48.61
C VAL A 827 -31.78 6.21 -47.39
N GLN A 828 -33.04 6.61 -47.59
CA GLN A 828 -34.01 7.37 -46.78
C GLN A 828 -34.42 6.70 -45.45
N VAL A 829 -34.66 7.43 -44.34
CA VAL A 829 -35.79 8.33 -43.92
C VAL A 829 -37.09 7.61 -43.49
N GLY A 830 -37.53 7.95 -42.28
CA GLY A 830 -38.88 7.83 -41.70
C GLY A 830 -38.77 8.23 -40.21
N ASP A 831 -38.93 9.47 -39.75
CA ASP A 831 -39.95 10.54 -39.87
C ASP A 831 -41.11 10.43 -38.85
N THR A 832 -41.57 11.59 -38.38
CA THR A 832 -42.59 11.91 -37.34
C THR A 832 -42.09 11.89 -35.88
N GLY A 833 -42.18 12.94 -35.03
CA GLY A 833 -42.84 14.24 -35.05
C GLY A 833 -42.73 14.88 -33.63
N PRO A 834 -43.15 16.14 -33.42
CA PRO A 834 -42.41 17.12 -32.58
C PRO A 834 -43.15 17.60 -31.33
N PHE A 835 -42.45 18.20 -30.35
CA PHE A 835 -42.99 19.34 -29.57
C PHE A 835 -41.88 20.26 -29.02
N ALA A 836 -42.06 21.54 -29.34
CA ALA A 836 -41.33 22.75 -28.89
C ALA A 836 -41.84 23.17 -27.48
N ARG A 837 -41.41 24.20 -26.75
CA ARG A 837 -40.41 25.30 -26.77
C ARG A 837 -40.63 26.10 -25.45
N ASN A 838 -39.62 26.89 -25.06
CA ASN A 838 -39.67 28.10 -24.19
C ASN A 838 -39.84 27.87 -22.67
N VAL A 839 -39.09 28.50 -21.76
CA VAL A 839 -38.36 29.79 -21.76
C VAL A 839 -36.98 29.62 -21.15
#